data_AF-A0A1F3AQZ8-F1
#
_entry.id   AF-A0A1F3AQZ8-F1
#
_cell.length_a   1.000
_cell.length_b   1.000
_cell.length_c   1.000
_cell.angle_alpha   90.00
_cell.angle_beta   90.00
_cell.angle_gamma   90.00
#
_symmetry.space_group_name_H-M   'P 1'
#
loop_
_entity.id
_entity.type
_entity.pdbx_description
1 polymer ?
#
loop_
_entity_poly.entity_id
_entity_poly.type
_entity_poly.pdbx_seq_one_letter_code
_entity_poly.pdbx_strand_id
1 'polypeptide(L)'
;MITAEGILVRFSPFQCFPMTGEADELLLIDRLADHLMGLEGDIALYRWGPFLDFMLDHAPRLLEKTVAIIDHRTTETTYRGRPIVAPTAIPNSVRTVFLCDTRADHRTRMRAHLPKGLTVLCPDIIPQIAIDDIPVRSWLTLVKTVYPNNLPDLVFEKGKDVLLMDLPARMLSMFPTGFGYVHNAIKASNVTLQTIDADVIFAHLYHIHRLYDLGEPPVMSNGKPMPDDPWYVHHIPFWENRDNWPLVVELFSEFLDDVVNGILAAAPKILGLSVHNANRWCAQEVARRVKLAAPEIVILVGGFTCYSPSIAPYSINDWDYLVIGEADHIVGPLVERLARGERPGNVKGVMSRFDDPNIAFQWAPRPADLNLIEMPKYEWVDDINIYRTYNGHSSVPVIASRGCRWSQCTFCAERYLWRIRAPEKFVNELEWFVDHGFNGFVFNESDLNGDPETLLEICREVMRRGLKISLTGQLRIHAKSDQAFFDTLRAAGFHSLRFGVDAWSRNTLKLQRKGYTVARIKENLEACHNAGIKVDVNMVVGVPHETEDDITESIANLLDNAPYIATLANINCLILANGGMYWEEPEKHGIKFRGDKEQIFKDNPLMIPENLWYSEDPYIDGDIRRARFERIIAGIMNSGMNLSEWAANVNVKSTLHIKDEALPPRDLYAEHKFVHLGNLQMALDRYEVDDTLLRDIRETVARQYLAPSS
;
A
#
# COMPACT_ATOMS: atom_id res chain seq x y z
N MET A 1 10.96 -5.24 28.66
CA MET A 1 12.12 -5.70 29.46
C MET A 1 13.38 -5.52 28.63
N ILE A 2 14.57 -5.67 29.22
CA ILE A 2 15.85 -5.53 28.50
C ILE A 2 16.61 -6.86 28.69
N THR A 3 17.21 -7.40 27.63
CA THR A 3 18.09 -8.59 27.72
C THR A 3 19.42 -8.24 28.38
N ALA A 4 20.24 -9.25 28.71
CA ALA A 4 21.59 -9.03 29.22
C ALA A 4 22.48 -8.24 28.25
N GLU A 5 22.18 -8.30 26.94
CA GLU A 5 22.85 -7.59 25.85
C GLU A 5 22.26 -6.20 25.57
N GLY A 6 21.31 -5.72 26.38
CA GLY A 6 20.73 -4.38 26.22
C GLY A 6 19.60 -4.29 25.19
N ILE A 7 19.07 -5.42 24.71
CA ILE A 7 18.01 -5.44 23.69
C ILE A 7 16.64 -5.29 24.37
N LEU A 8 15.83 -4.34 23.90
CA LEU A 8 14.45 -4.23 24.35
C LEU A 8 13.63 -5.41 23.83
N VAL A 9 12.98 -6.13 24.73
CA VAL A 9 12.12 -7.28 24.42
C VAL A 9 10.73 -7.13 25.00
N ARG A 10 9.80 -7.83 24.36
CA ARG A 10 8.41 -7.96 24.75
C ARG A 10 8.03 -9.43 24.89
N PHE A 11 7.05 -9.70 25.76
CA PHE A 11 6.47 -11.02 25.88
C PHE A 11 5.46 -11.28 24.75
N SER A 12 5.48 -12.48 24.19
CA SER A 12 4.50 -13.00 23.24
C SER A 12 3.83 -14.25 23.84
N PRO A 13 2.56 -14.16 24.25
CA PRO A 13 1.79 -15.35 24.62
C PRO A 13 1.69 -16.37 23.49
N PHE A 14 1.74 -15.94 22.24
CA PHE A 14 1.67 -16.80 21.08
C PHE A 14 2.88 -17.74 20.99
N GLN A 15 4.10 -17.23 21.17
CA GLN A 15 5.29 -18.06 21.24
C GLN A 15 5.39 -18.86 22.54
N CYS A 16 4.81 -18.33 23.62
CA CYS A 16 4.79 -18.98 24.92
C CYS A 16 3.97 -20.27 24.88
N PHE A 17 2.81 -20.26 24.21
CA PHE A 17 1.86 -21.38 24.15
C PHE A 17 1.61 -21.84 22.71
N PRO A 18 2.51 -22.64 22.12
CA PRO A 18 2.23 -23.35 20.88
C PRO A 18 1.16 -24.43 21.02
N MET A 19 0.73 -24.74 22.25
CA MET A 19 -0.27 -25.74 22.61
C MET A 19 0.17 -27.18 22.26
N THR A 20 1.44 -27.51 22.49
CA THR A 20 2.00 -28.86 22.28
C THR A 20 1.83 -29.75 23.51
N GLY A 21 1.57 -29.15 24.68
CA GLY A 21 1.44 -29.85 25.96
C GLY A 21 2.80 -30.11 26.63
N GLU A 22 3.82 -29.33 26.26
CA GLU A 22 5.14 -29.42 26.88
C GLU A 22 5.13 -28.97 28.35
N ALA A 23 6.11 -29.45 29.12
CA ALA A 23 6.10 -29.28 30.58
C ALA A 23 6.17 -27.81 31.03
N ASP A 24 6.83 -26.95 30.26
CA ASP A 24 6.89 -25.52 30.51
C ASP A 24 5.54 -24.83 30.27
N GLU A 25 4.81 -25.21 29.21
CA GLU A 25 3.44 -24.74 28.97
C GLU A 25 2.51 -25.13 30.12
N LEU A 26 2.55 -26.40 30.54
CA LEU A 26 1.68 -26.91 31.60
C LEU A 26 1.96 -26.23 32.95
N LEU A 27 3.24 -25.98 33.25
CA LEU A 27 3.64 -25.21 34.44
C LEU A 27 3.05 -23.80 34.39
N LEU A 28 3.18 -23.09 33.26
CA LEU A 28 2.66 -21.74 33.11
C LEU A 28 1.13 -21.69 33.14
N ILE A 29 0.44 -22.70 32.60
CA ILE A 29 -1.02 -22.83 32.74
C ILE A 29 -1.43 -23.03 34.20
N ASP A 30 -0.72 -23.85 34.97
CA ASP A 30 -1.00 -24.03 36.40
C ASP A 30 -0.76 -22.74 37.20
N ARG A 31 0.34 -22.01 36.91
CA ARG A 31 0.62 -20.67 37.49
C ARG A 31 -0.47 -19.66 37.17
N LEU A 32 -0.90 -19.62 35.91
CA LEU A 32 -1.97 -18.74 35.45
C LEU A 32 -3.30 -19.12 36.13
N ALA A 33 -3.60 -20.40 36.23
CA ALA A 33 -4.81 -20.88 36.88
C ALA A 33 -4.83 -20.55 38.38
N ASP A 34 -3.72 -20.74 39.10
CA ASP A 34 -3.57 -20.33 40.50
C ASP A 34 -3.82 -18.83 40.69
N HIS A 35 -3.22 -18.01 39.82
CA HIS A 35 -3.44 -16.57 39.85
C HIS A 35 -4.91 -16.21 39.66
N LEU A 36 -5.57 -16.77 38.64
CA LEU A 36 -6.99 -16.50 38.36
C LEU A 36 -7.92 -17.03 39.47
N MET A 37 -7.62 -18.20 40.05
CA MET A 37 -8.39 -18.76 41.16
C MET A 37 -8.30 -17.89 42.42
N GLY A 38 -7.13 -17.26 42.64
CA GLY A 38 -6.87 -16.36 43.77
C GLY A 38 -7.53 -14.97 43.66
N LEU A 39 -8.06 -14.58 42.50
CA LEU A 39 -8.74 -13.27 42.35
C LEU A 39 -10.03 -13.20 43.17
N GLU A 40 -10.41 -12.01 43.63
CA GLU A 40 -11.70 -11.83 44.29
C GLU A 40 -12.87 -11.85 43.28
N GLY A 41 -13.98 -12.49 43.67
CA GLY A 41 -15.21 -12.57 42.89
C GLY A 41 -15.20 -13.62 41.77
N ASP A 42 -16.30 -13.64 41.00
CA ASP A 42 -16.45 -14.52 39.84
C ASP A 42 -15.73 -13.96 38.61
N ILE A 43 -15.34 -14.85 37.70
CA ILE A 43 -14.68 -14.48 36.44
C ILE A 43 -15.54 -14.86 35.22
N ALA A 44 -15.31 -14.15 34.12
CA ALA A 44 -15.75 -14.59 32.78
C ALA A 44 -14.53 -14.86 31.90
N LEU A 45 -14.62 -15.88 31.05
CA LEU A 45 -13.56 -16.26 30.12
C LEU A 45 -14.01 -15.93 28.70
N TYR A 46 -13.16 -15.23 27.94
CA TYR A 46 -13.43 -14.96 26.53
C TYR A 46 -12.85 -16.05 25.63
N ARG A 47 -13.65 -16.53 24.68
CA ARG A 47 -13.29 -17.58 23.72
C ARG A 47 -13.14 -16.99 22.32
N TRP A 48 -11.99 -17.23 21.69
CA TRP A 48 -11.83 -17.01 20.26
C TRP A 48 -11.03 -18.14 19.60
N GLY A 49 -9.79 -18.34 20.01
CA GLY A 49 -8.94 -19.43 19.56
C GLY A 49 -8.99 -20.70 20.43
N PRO A 50 -8.11 -21.68 20.13
CA PRO A 50 -8.02 -22.96 20.86
C PRO A 50 -7.45 -22.83 22.28
N PHE A 51 -6.91 -21.66 22.64
CA PHE A 51 -6.23 -21.47 23.93
C PHE A 51 -7.15 -21.67 25.14
N LEU A 52 -8.45 -21.33 25.03
CA LEU A 52 -9.42 -21.62 26.10
C LEU A 52 -9.57 -23.13 26.31
N ASP A 53 -9.70 -23.91 25.24
CA ASP A 53 -9.80 -25.37 25.32
C ASP A 53 -8.53 -25.94 25.97
N PHE A 54 -7.36 -25.54 25.49
CA PHE A 54 -6.07 -25.97 26.05
C PHE A 54 -5.94 -25.65 27.54
N MET A 55 -6.32 -24.44 27.96
CA MET A 55 -6.29 -24.02 29.35
C MET A 55 -7.25 -24.83 30.22
N LEU A 56 -8.48 -25.09 29.73
CA LEU A 56 -9.49 -25.83 30.50
C LEU A 56 -9.24 -27.35 30.53
N ASP A 57 -8.56 -27.91 29.53
CA ASP A 57 -8.15 -29.31 29.52
C ASP A 57 -7.07 -29.60 30.58
N HIS A 58 -6.20 -28.63 30.84
CA HIS A 58 -5.08 -28.78 31.79
C HIS A 58 -5.31 -28.10 33.15
N ALA A 59 -6.27 -27.17 33.25
CA ALA A 59 -6.69 -26.54 34.50
C ALA A 59 -8.24 -26.48 34.62
N PRO A 60 -8.94 -27.63 34.67
CA PRO A 60 -10.40 -27.68 34.69
C PRO A 60 -11.03 -26.98 35.91
N ARG A 61 -10.28 -26.82 37.01
CA ARG A 61 -10.70 -26.08 38.22
C ARG A 61 -11.12 -24.64 37.93
N LEU A 62 -10.61 -24.03 36.85
CA LEU A 62 -11.03 -22.68 36.43
C LEU A 62 -12.53 -22.60 36.12
N LEU A 63 -13.15 -23.70 35.68
CA LEU A 63 -14.59 -23.73 35.44
C LEU A 63 -15.37 -23.45 36.72
N GLU A 64 -14.88 -23.81 37.91
CA GLU A 64 -15.58 -23.60 39.19
C GLU A 64 -15.84 -22.12 39.47
N LYS A 65 -14.90 -21.24 39.11
CA LYS A 65 -14.97 -19.78 39.28
C LYS A 65 -15.54 -19.04 38.06
N THR A 66 -15.62 -19.72 36.92
CA THR A 66 -16.10 -19.15 35.66
C THR A 66 -17.63 -19.19 35.62
N VAL A 67 -18.28 -18.02 35.62
CA VAL A 67 -19.76 -17.94 35.60
C VAL A 67 -20.33 -17.71 34.20
N ALA A 68 -19.51 -17.23 33.26
CA ALA A 68 -19.92 -17.02 31.87
C ALA A 68 -18.74 -17.15 30.90
N ILE A 69 -19.05 -17.54 29.67
CA ILE A 69 -18.12 -17.54 28.54
C ILE A 69 -18.53 -16.42 27.59
N ILE A 70 -17.59 -15.55 27.25
CA ILE A 70 -17.83 -14.48 26.29
C ILE A 70 -17.47 -15.01 24.91
N ASP A 71 -18.46 -15.16 24.03
CA ASP A 71 -18.27 -15.54 22.62
C ASP A 71 -19.42 -14.94 21.81
N HIS A 72 -19.10 -14.01 20.91
CA HIS A 72 -20.09 -13.29 20.10
C HIS A 72 -20.22 -13.86 18.68
N ARG A 73 -19.46 -14.90 18.34
CA ARG A 73 -19.42 -15.48 16.99
C ARG A 73 -20.26 -16.75 16.87
N THR A 74 -20.62 -17.36 17.99
CA THR A 74 -21.37 -18.61 18.04
C THR A 74 -22.85 -18.38 18.32
N THR A 75 -23.68 -19.30 17.82
CA THR A 75 -25.11 -19.41 18.16
C THR A 75 -25.36 -20.41 19.30
N GLU A 76 -24.31 -21.07 19.79
CA GLU A 76 -24.37 -21.93 20.97
C GLU A 76 -24.76 -21.11 22.21
N THR A 77 -25.54 -21.73 23.11
CA THR A 77 -26.01 -21.08 24.34
C THR A 77 -25.18 -21.45 25.57
N THR A 78 -24.42 -22.54 25.50
CA THR A 78 -23.54 -22.99 26.58
C THR A 78 -22.24 -23.57 26.03
N TYR A 79 -21.17 -23.47 26.81
CA TYR A 79 -19.86 -24.07 26.51
C TYR A 79 -19.29 -24.67 27.79
N ARG A 80 -18.94 -25.97 27.74
CA ARG A 80 -18.47 -26.76 28.90
C ARG A 80 -19.33 -26.55 30.17
N GLY A 81 -20.65 -26.47 30.01
CA GLY A 81 -21.61 -26.31 31.10
C GLY A 81 -21.75 -24.88 31.64
N ARG A 82 -21.09 -23.88 31.04
CA ARG A 82 -21.24 -22.45 31.39
C ARG A 82 -22.03 -21.70 30.31
N PRO A 83 -22.85 -20.69 30.68
CA PRO A 83 -23.62 -19.92 29.71
C PRO A 83 -22.69 -19.10 28.81
N ILE A 84 -23.02 -19.02 27.52
CA ILE A 84 -22.37 -18.11 26.57
C ILE A 84 -23.11 -16.77 26.59
N VAL A 85 -22.36 -15.67 26.66
CA VAL A 85 -22.90 -14.30 26.71
C VAL A 85 -22.21 -13.39 25.70
N ALA A 86 -22.94 -12.38 25.25
CA ALA A 86 -22.36 -11.29 24.47
C ALA A 86 -21.45 -10.40 25.37
N PRO A 87 -20.45 -9.69 24.80
CA PRO A 87 -19.59 -8.76 25.55
C PRO A 87 -20.37 -7.71 26.36
N THR A 88 -21.56 -7.32 25.90
CA THR A 88 -22.44 -6.35 26.57
C THR A 88 -23.37 -6.97 27.62
N ALA A 89 -23.42 -8.30 27.73
CA ALA A 89 -24.34 -9.05 28.59
C ALA A 89 -23.60 -9.83 29.70
N ILE A 90 -22.41 -9.36 30.08
CA ILE A 90 -21.61 -9.96 31.15
C ILE A 90 -22.35 -9.83 32.50
N PRO A 91 -22.49 -10.91 33.29
CA PRO A 91 -23.17 -10.85 34.58
C PRO A 91 -22.55 -9.82 35.54
N ASN A 92 -23.38 -9.10 36.29
CA ASN A 92 -22.93 -8.09 37.26
C ASN A 92 -22.04 -8.63 38.39
N SER A 93 -22.04 -9.95 38.63
CA SER A 93 -21.15 -10.59 39.61
C SER A 93 -19.69 -10.68 39.12
N VAL A 94 -19.48 -10.59 37.81
CA VAL A 94 -18.15 -10.66 37.20
C VAL A 94 -17.41 -9.35 37.45
N ARG A 95 -16.24 -9.45 38.08
CA ARG A 95 -15.31 -8.33 38.25
C ARG A 95 -14.13 -8.40 37.30
N THR A 96 -13.77 -9.61 36.88
CA THR A 96 -12.64 -9.86 36.01
C THR A 96 -13.04 -10.65 34.78
N VAL A 97 -12.63 -10.15 33.61
CA VAL A 97 -12.67 -10.88 32.35
C VAL A 97 -11.25 -11.32 32.00
N PHE A 98 -11.06 -12.60 31.71
CA PHE A 98 -9.79 -13.10 31.18
C PHE A 98 -9.94 -13.38 29.67
N LEU A 99 -9.11 -12.74 28.86
CA LEU A 99 -9.08 -12.91 27.41
C LEU A 99 -8.28 -14.15 27.04
N CYS A 100 -8.96 -15.29 26.86
CA CYS A 100 -8.30 -16.59 26.59
C CYS A 100 -7.90 -16.74 25.12
N ASP A 101 -6.99 -15.89 24.66
CA ASP A 101 -6.41 -15.97 23.32
C ASP A 101 -4.94 -15.54 23.32
N THR A 102 -4.11 -16.26 22.58
CA THR A 102 -2.67 -15.98 22.47
C THR A 102 -2.34 -14.97 21.37
N ARG A 103 -3.25 -14.70 20.42
CA ARG A 103 -3.10 -13.68 19.38
C ARG A 103 -3.42 -12.27 19.85
N ALA A 104 -2.50 -11.34 19.61
CA ALA A 104 -2.60 -9.97 20.10
C ALA A 104 -3.75 -9.17 19.50
N ASP A 105 -4.10 -9.41 18.23
CA ASP A 105 -5.18 -8.71 17.54
C ASP A 105 -6.56 -9.06 18.13
N HIS A 106 -6.82 -10.34 18.40
CA HIS A 106 -8.07 -10.79 19.04
C HIS A 106 -8.25 -10.16 20.42
N ARG A 107 -7.19 -10.15 21.22
CA ARG A 107 -7.22 -9.54 22.56
C ARG A 107 -7.44 -8.04 22.52
N THR A 108 -6.78 -7.35 21.59
CA THR A 108 -6.88 -5.89 21.45
C THR A 108 -8.29 -5.48 21.04
N ARG A 109 -8.88 -6.17 20.05
CA ARG A 109 -10.24 -5.92 19.59
C ARG A 109 -11.29 -6.22 20.67
N MET A 110 -11.20 -7.36 21.36
CA MET A 110 -12.16 -7.68 22.41
C MET A 110 -12.09 -6.69 23.58
N ARG A 111 -10.89 -6.22 23.96
CA ARG A 111 -10.73 -5.20 25.01
C ARG A 111 -11.52 -3.93 24.71
N ALA A 112 -11.62 -3.51 23.45
CA ALA A 112 -12.41 -2.34 23.04
C ALA A 112 -13.93 -2.53 23.19
N HIS A 113 -14.41 -3.78 23.19
CA HIS A 113 -15.84 -4.13 23.26
C HIS A 113 -16.34 -4.42 24.68
N LEU A 114 -15.44 -4.52 25.66
CA LEU A 114 -15.81 -4.82 27.03
C LEU A 114 -16.34 -3.57 27.76
N PRO A 115 -17.37 -3.73 28.63
CA PRO A 115 -17.84 -2.65 29.49
C PRO A 115 -16.72 -2.04 30.34
N LYS A 116 -16.79 -0.72 30.55
CA LYS A 116 -15.88 -0.01 31.47
C LYS A 116 -16.10 -0.49 32.91
N GLY A 117 -15.03 -0.49 33.71
CA GLY A 117 -15.07 -0.86 35.13
C GLY A 117 -14.84 -2.34 35.43
N LEU A 118 -14.62 -3.17 34.40
CA LEU A 118 -14.12 -4.54 34.54
C LEU A 118 -12.60 -4.56 34.59
N THR A 119 -12.03 -5.45 35.40
CA THR A 119 -10.62 -5.82 35.29
C THR A 119 -10.44 -6.74 34.09
N VAL A 120 -9.65 -6.33 33.10
CA VAL A 120 -9.43 -7.14 31.89
C VAL A 120 -8.01 -7.67 31.88
N LEU A 121 -7.89 -8.96 32.16
CA LEU A 121 -6.65 -9.72 32.14
C LEU A 121 -6.52 -10.53 30.84
N CYS A 122 -5.30 -10.90 30.53
CA CYS A 122 -4.94 -11.74 29.39
C CYS A 122 -3.62 -12.46 29.69
N PRO A 123 -3.19 -13.41 28.84
CA PRO A 123 -1.90 -14.07 28.99
C PRO A 123 -0.69 -13.12 29.12
N ASP A 124 -0.80 -11.86 28.71
CA ASP A 124 0.23 -10.83 28.92
C ASP A 124 0.56 -10.58 30.42
N ILE A 125 -0.23 -11.12 31.36
CA ILE A 125 0.03 -11.09 32.82
C ILE A 125 1.17 -12.05 33.25
N ILE A 126 1.52 -13.05 32.44
CA ILE A 126 2.46 -14.12 32.81
C ILE A 126 3.83 -13.59 33.28
N PRO A 127 4.46 -12.59 32.62
CA PRO A 127 5.68 -11.95 33.12
C PRO A 127 5.58 -11.36 34.52
N GLN A 128 4.39 -11.07 35.03
CA GLN A 128 4.20 -10.53 36.38
C GLN A 128 4.05 -11.63 37.44
N ILE A 129 3.64 -12.84 37.02
CA ILE A 129 3.30 -13.94 37.94
C ILE A 129 4.31 -15.10 37.91
N ALA A 130 5.05 -15.26 36.81
CA ALA A 130 5.90 -16.43 36.58
C ALA A 130 7.09 -16.14 35.65
N ILE A 131 7.75 -14.98 35.80
CA ILE A 131 8.81 -14.53 34.89
C ILE A 131 9.95 -15.54 34.70
N ASP A 132 10.35 -16.23 35.78
CA ASP A 132 11.45 -17.19 35.78
C ASP A 132 11.08 -18.51 35.10
N ASP A 133 9.79 -18.79 34.94
CA ASP A 133 9.25 -20.00 34.30
C ASP A 133 9.00 -19.78 32.78
N ILE A 134 9.21 -18.55 32.26
CA ILE A 134 8.92 -18.22 30.85
C ILE A 134 10.04 -18.74 29.94
N PRO A 135 9.73 -19.57 28.92
CA PRO A 135 10.74 -20.05 27.99
C PRO A 135 11.24 -18.91 27.08
N VAL A 136 12.53 -18.96 26.72
CA VAL A 136 13.23 -17.90 25.95
C VAL A 136 12.50 -17.55 24.64
N ARG A 137 11.90 -18.55 23.97
CA ARG A 137 11.11 -18.37 22.74
C ARG A 137 9.98 -17.34 22.88
N SER A 138 9.50 -17.09 24.10
CA SER A 138 8.39 -16.16 24.38
C SER A 138 8.79 -14.69 24.32
N TRP A 139 10.08 -14.36 24.17
CA TRP A 139 10.59 -13.00 24.17
C TRP A 139 10.94 -12.56 22.75
N LEU A 140 10.19 -11.57 22.25
CA LEU A 140 10.42 -10.98 20.92
C LEU A 140 11.17 -9.67 21.04
N THR A 141 12.00 -9.35 20.04
CA THR A 141 12.62 -8.03 19.91
C THR A 141 11.55 -6.95 19.75
N LEU A 142 11.64 -5.89 20.55
CA LEU A 142 10.72 -4.77 20.49
C LEU A 142 11.07 -3.88 19.30
N VAL A 143 10.11 -3.66 18.41
CA VAL A 143 10.21 -2.72 17.29
C VAL A 143 9.35 -1.49 17.57
N LYS A 144 9.75 -0.31 17.08
CA LYS A 144 8.90 0.88 17.14
C LYS A 144 7.66 0.68 16.27
N THR A 145 6.48 0.81 16.85
CA THR A 145 5.21 0.66 16.13
C THR A 145 4.17 1.70 16.52
N VAL A 146 3.12 1.84 15.71
CA VAL A 146 1.91 2.63 16.02
C VAL A 146 0.94 1.89 16.95
N TYR A 147 1.22 0.63 17.27
CA TYR A 147 0.33 -0.22 18.06
C TYR A 147 0.57 -0.06 19.56
N PRO A 148 -0.47 -0.26 20.40
CA PRO A 148 -1.85 -0.56 20.01
C PRO A 148 -2.57 0.67 19.43
N ASN A 149 -3.25 0.51 18.29
CA ASN A 149 -4.20 1.48 17.74
C ASN A 149 -5.62 0.91 17.83
N ASN A 150 -6.63 1.77 17.75
CA ASN A 150 -8.02 1.33 17.73
C ASN A 150 -8.37 0.90 16.30
N LEU A 151 -8.13 -0.38 15.96
CA LEU A 151 -8.54 -0.91 14.67
C LEU A 151 -10.06 -1.09 14.63
N PRO A 152 -10.74 -0.58 13.60
CA PRO A 152 -12.17 -0.81 13.43
C PRO A 152 -12.44 -2.29 13.17
N ASP A 153 -13.58 -2.75 13.65
CA ASP A 153 -14.09 -4.06 13.29
C ASP A 153 -14.58 -4.08 11.84
N LEU A 154 -14.45 -5.25 11.21
CA LEU A 154 -15.03 -5.49 9.91
C LEU A 154 -16.55 -5.70 10.04
N VAL A 155 -17.31 -4.60 10.09
CA VAL A 155 -18.76 -4.61 10.27
C VAL A 155 -19.45 -4.48 8.92
N PHE A 156 -20.41 -5.37 8.63
CA PHE A 156 -21.22 -5.34 7.41
C PHE A 156 -22.67 -4.99 7.75
N GLU A 157 -23.15 -3.86 7.21
CA GLU A 157 -24.51 -3.37 7.46
C GLU A 157 -25.52 -4.06 6.54
N LYS A 158 -26.60 -4.59 7.14
CA LYS A 158 -27.68 -5.23 6.39
C LYS A 158 -28.50 -4.21 5.59
N GLY A 159 -28.94 -4.61 4.40
CA GLY A 159 -29.96 -3.88 3.64
C GLY A 159 -29.46 -2.63 2.90
N LYS A 160 -28.15 -2.49 2.70
CA LYS A 160 -27.58 -1.46 1.82
C LYS A 160 -27.78 -1.81 0.36
N ASP A 161 -27.99 -0.81 -0.48
CA ASP A 161 -28.05 -1.00 -1.93
C ASP A 161 -26.65 -1.32 -2.48
N VAL A 162 -25.62 -0.60 -2.01
CA VAL A 162 -24.23 -0.75 -2.44
C VAL A 162 -23.32 -1.02 -1.25
N LEU A 163 -22.55 -2.09 -1.33
CA LEU A 163 -21.34 -2.29 -0.54
C LEU A 163 -20.13 -2.05 -1.43
N LEU A 164 -19.42 -0.95 -1.21
CA LEU A 164 -18.20 -0.59 -1.93
C LEU A 164 -16.97 -1.03 -1.13
N MET A 165 -16.04 -1.77 -1.74
CA MET A 165 -14.92 -2.37 -1.03
C MET A 165 -13.58 -2.24 -1.75
N ASP A 166 -12.53 -1.98 -0.98
CA ASP A 166 -11.12 -2.12 -1.38
C ASP A 166 -10.52 -3.32 -0.63
N LEU A 167 -9.74 -4.13 -1.35
CA LEU A 167 -9.15 -5.38 -0.86
C LEU A 167 -7.63 -5.36 -0.98
N PRO A 168 -6.91 -6.21 -0.22
CA PRO A 168 -5.47 -6.21 -0.26
C PRO A 168 -4.82 -6.63 -1.58
N ALA A 169 -3.67 -6.06 -1.97
CA ALA A 169 -2.82 -5.14 -1.17
C ALA A 169 -2.47 -3.83 -1.90
N ARG A 170 -3.05 -2.70 -1.47
CA ARG A 170 -2.62 -1.36 -1.93
C ARG A 170 -1.37 -0.95 -1.17
N MET A 171 -0.57 -0.03 -1.70
CA MET A 171 0.52 0.56 -0.90
C MET A 171 -0.04 1.27 0.34
N LEU A 172 0.13 0.69 1.53
CA LEU A 172 -0.56 1.14 2.75
C LEU A 172 -0.26 2.60 3.10
N SER A 173 0.98 3.04 2.87
CA SER A 173 1.40 4.42 3.12
C SER A 173 0.71 5.47 2.24
N MET A 174 0.01 5.05 1.19
CA MET A 174 -0.72 5.91 0.26
C MET A 174 -2.23 5.75 0.45
N PHE A 175 -2.93 6.85 0.74
CA PHE A 175 -4.39 6.85 0.83
C PHE A 175 -5.08 6.31 -0.43
N PRO A 176 -6.26 5.67 -0.31
CA PRO A 176 -7.03 5.14 -1.44
C PRO A 176 -7.78 6.29 -2.17
N THR A 177 -7.04 7.22 -2.76
CA THR A 177 -7.60 8.47 -3.34
C THR A 177 -8.66 8.22 -4.41
N GLY A 178 -8.40 7.31 -5.36
CA GLY A 178 -9.38 6.95 -6.40
C GLY A 178 -10.65 6.33 -5.82
N PHE A 179 -10.51 5.47 -4.81
CA PHE A 179 -11.62 4.86 -4.08
C PHE A 179 -12.49 5.92 -3.38
N GLY A 180 -11.86 6.92 -2.77
CA GLY A 180 -12.56 8.04 -2.14
C GLY A 180 -13.37 8.90 -3.12
N TYR A 181 -12.87 9.13 -4.34
CA TYR A 181 -13.65 9.81 -5.39
C TYR A 181 -14.86 8.97 -5.83
N VAL A 182 -14.70 7.66 -5.96
CA VAL A 182 -15.81 6.74 -6.28
C VAL A 182 -16.85 6.72 -5.15
N HIS A 183 -16.40 6.68 -3.89
CA HIS A 183 -17.27 6.80 -2.72
C HIS A 183 -18.12 8.07 -2.81
N ASN A 184 -17.50 9.24 -3.04
CA ASN A 184 -18.22 10.51 -3.16
C ASN A 184 -19.26 10.47 -4.30
N ALA A 185 -18.91 9.90 -5.45
CA ALA A 185 -19.80 9.79 -6.61
C ALA A 185 -21.02 8.88 -6.35
N ILE A 186 -20.84 7.78 -5.60
CA ILE A 186 -21.95 6.90 -5.21
C ILE A 186 -22.78 7.54 -4.10
N LYS A 187 -22.13 8.15 -3.09
CA LYS A 187 -22.79 8.84 -1.99
C LYS A 187 -23.69 9.99 -2.47
N ALA A 188 -23.31 10.66 -3.56
CA ALA A 188 -24.11 11.71 -4.18
C ALA A 188 -25.36 11.19 -4.94
N SER A 189 -25.52 9.88 -5.08
CA SER A 189 -26.68 9.26 -5.73
C SER A 189 -27.77 8.87 -4.73
N ASN A 190 -28.94 8.45 -5.23
CA ASN A 190 -30.10 8.10 -4.41
C ASN A 190 -30.09 6.64 -3.89
N VAL A 191 -28.91 6.10 -3.59
CA VAL A 191 -28.74 4.73 -3.06
C VAL A 191 -28.19 4.74 -1.64
N THR A 192 -28.51 3.70 -0.87
CA THR A 192 -27.86 3.47 0.43
C THR A 192 -26.49 2.82 0.23
N LEU A 193 -25.44 3.48 0.72
CA LEU A 193 -24.05 3.05 0.58
C LEU A 193 -23.46 2.61 1.93
N GLN A 194 -22.68 1.55 1.90
CA GLN A 194 -21.63 1.27 2.89
C GLN A 194 -20.29 1.17 2.15
N THR A 195 -19.23 1.72 2.73
CA THR A 195 -17.87 1.58 2.20
C THR A 195 -17.00 0.90 3.24
N ILE A 196 -16.23 -0.09 2.82
CA ILE A 196 -15.30 -0.84 3.68
C ILE A 196 -13.93 -0.87 3.00
N ASP A 197 -12.92 -0.30 3.64
CA ASP A 197 -11.52 -0.48 3.24
C ASP A 197 -10.97 -1.67 4.02
N ALA A 198 -11.11 -2.87 3.46
CA ALA A 198 -10.67 -4.09 4.12
C ALA A 198 -9.14 -4.23 4.04
N ASP A 199 -8.51 -3.56 3.08
CA ASP A 199 -7.06 -3.56 2.91
C ASP A 199 -6.32 -2.96 4.11
N VAL A 200 -6.70 -1.76 4.55
CA VAL A 200 -6.02 -1.07 5.66
C VAL A 200 -6.15 -1.82 6.98
N ILE A 201 -7.32 -2.39 7.25
CA ILE A 201 -7.58 -3.20 8.46
C ILE A 201 -6.65 -4.40 8.46
N PHE A 202 -6.58 -5.08 7.33
CA PHE A 202 -5.86 -6.31 7.20
C PHE A 202 -4.35 -6.14 7.21
N ALA A 203 -3.82 -5.09 6.57
CA ALA A 203 -2.41 -4.73 6.67
C ALA A 203 -1.99 -4.56 8.14
N HIS A 204 -2.86 -3.95 8.96
CA HIS A 204 -2.59 -3.82 10.38
C HIS A 204 -2.69 -5.13 11.15
N LEU A 205 -3.69 -5.98 10.88
CA LEU A 205 -3.80 -7.30 11.51
C LEU A 205 -2.56 -8.16 11.21
N TYR A 206 -2.09 -8.15 9.96
CA TYR A 206 -0.84 -8.82 9.55
C TYR A 206 0.36 -8.34 10.37
N HIS A 207 0.54 -7.01 10.50
CA HIS A 207 1.67 -6.47 11.25
C HIS A 207 1.56 -6.68 12.76
N ILE A 208 0.35 -6.67 13.34
CA ILE A 208 0.15 -7.05 14.74
C ILE A 208 0.59 -8.50 14.92
N HIS A 209 0.12 -9.42 14.08
CA HIS A 209 0.52 -10.82 14.17
C HIS A 209 2.04 -11.00 14.00
N ARG A 210 2.64 -10.38 12.98
CA ARG A 210 4.08 -10.40 12.73
C ARG A 210 4.89 -9.86 13.93
N LEU A 211 4.49 -8.73 14.52
CA LEU A 211 5.32 -7.99 15.49
C LEU A 211 5.01 -8.31 16.95
N TYR A 212 3.79 -8.74 17.26
CA TYR A 212 3.33 -9.01 18.62
C TYR A 212 3.30 -10.51 18.91
N ASP A 213 3.02 -11.33 17.90
CA ASP A 213 2.87 -12.77 18.07
C ASP A 213 4.10 -13.53 17.59
N LEU A 214 4.56 -13.30 16.35
CA LEU A 214 5.63 -14.10 15.74
C LEU A 214 7.04 -13.57 16.02
N GLY A 215 7.26 -12.26 15.89
CA GLY A 215 8.58 -11.62 15.91
C GLY A 215 9.28 -11.59 14.54
N GLU A 216 8.74 -12.31 13.56
CA GLU A 216 9.25 -12.46 12.20
C GLU A 216 8.09 -12.62 11.20
N PRO A 217 8.31 -12.46 9.88
CA PRO A 217 7.27 -12.66 8.88
C PRO A 217 6.66 -14.07 8.91
N PRO A 218 5.33 -14.21 8.79
CA PRO A 218 4.68 -15.51 8.64
C PRO A 218 5.28 -16.31 7.47
N VAL A 219 5.39 -17.62 7.66
CA VAL A 219 5.90 -18.55 6.64
C VAL A 219 4.72 -19.14 5.87
N MET A 220 4.77 -19.05 4.54
CA MET A 220 3.77 -19.68 3.66
C MET A 220 3.95 -21.20 3.64
N SER A 221 2.94 -21.94 3.18
CA SER A 221 2.95 -23.42 3.15
C SER A 221 4.06 -24.05 2.30
N ASN A 222 4.68 -23.28 1.40
CA ASN A 222 5.86 -23.69 0.64
C ASN A 222 7.21 -23.47 1.39
N GLY A 223 7.16 -23.07 2.66
CA GLY A 223 8.33 -22.82 3.50
C GLY A 223 9.02 -21.46 3.28
N LYS A 224 8.52 -20.61 2.39
CA LYS A 224 9.08 -19.26 2.18
C LYS A 224 8.41 -18.24 3.10
N PRO A 225 9.17 -17.33 3.73
CA PRO A 225 8.57 -16.24 4.50
C PRO A 225 7.87 -15.24 3.59
N MET A 226 6.81 -14.62 4.11
CA MET A 226 6.27 -13.39 3.57
C MET A 226 7.33 -12.27 3.60
N PRO A 227 7.27 -11.26 2.72
CA PRO A 227 8.07 -10.05 2.89
C PRO A 227 7.83 -9.42 4.27
N ASP A 228 8.82 -8.70 4.81
CA ASP A 228 8.64 -7.99 6.08
C ASP A 228 7.38 -7.13 6.01
N ASP A 229 7.34 -6.14 5.13
CA ASP A 229 6.14 -5.35 4.86
C ASP A 229 5.58 -5.65 3.46
N PRO A 230 4.62 -6.59 3.32
CA PRO A 230 4.04 -6.92 2.03
C PRO A 230 3.37 -5.73 1.34
N TRP A 231 2.91 -4.71 2.06
CA TRP A 231 2.26 -3.52 1.50
C TRP A 231 3.25 -2.48 1.01
N TYR A 232 4.56 -2.70 1.20
CA TYR A 232 5.57 -1.79 0.69
C TYR A 232 5.70 -1.89 -0.83
N VAL A 233 5.98 -0.76 -1.48
CA VAL A 233 6.00 -0.62 -2.95
C VAL A 233 6.93 -1.63 -3.64
N HIS A 234 8.04 -2.02 -3.00
CA HIS A 234 8.99 -2.99 -3.55
C HIS A 234 8.45 -4.42 -3.56
N HIS A 235 7.36 -4.69 -2.84
CA HIS A 235 6.73 -6.01 -2.78
C HIS A 235 5.46 -6.10 -3.63
N ILE A 236 5.12 -5.08 -4.43
CA ILE A 236 4.05 -5.20 -5.45
C ILE A 236 4.23 -6.45 -6.35
N PRO A 237 5.44 -6.76 -6.86
CA PRO A 237 5.64 -7.98 -7.66
C PRO A 237 5.31 -9.28 -6.92
N PHE A 238 5.42 -9.30 -5.58
CA PHE A 238 5.01 -10.45 -4.78
C PHE A 238 3.50 -10.71 -4.91
N TRP A 239 2.69 -9.65 -4.86
CA TRP A 239 1.23 -9.73 -5.02
C TRP A 239 0.78 -9.98 -6.47
N GLU A 240 1.52 -9.46 -7.44
CA GLU A 240 1.19 -9.66 -8.86
C GLU A 240 1.50 -11.09 -9.34
N ASN A 241 2.47 -11.76 -8.71
CA ASN A 241 2.90 -13.10 -9.06
C ASN A 241 1.80 -14.14 -8.81
N ARG A 242 1.32 -14.73 -9.91
CA ARG A 242 0.28 -15.76 -9.92
C ARG A 242 0.63 -16.99 -9.08
N ASP A 243 1.91 -17.37 -8.99
CA ASP A 243 2.34 -18.57 -8.27
C ASP A 243 2.29 -18.38 -6.75
N ASN A 244 2.35 -17.13 -6.28
CA ASN A 244 2.21 -16.82 -4.85
C ASN A 244 0.75 -16.84 -4.41
N TRP A 245 -0.20 -16.60 -5.33
CA TRP A 245 -1.59 -16.35 -4.97
C TRP A 245 -2.26 -17.49 -4.16
N PRO A 246 -2.14 -18.78 -4.52
CA PRO A 246 -2.72 -19.85 -3.71
C PRO A 246 -2.21 -19.88 -2.26
N LEU A 247 -0.93 -19.54 -2.07
CA LEU A 247 -0.27 -19.50 -0.76
C LEU A 247 -0.75 -18.31 0.07
N VAL A 248 -0.94 -17.18 -0.58
CA VAL A 248 -1.50 -15.95 0.00
C VAL A 248 -2.95 -16.21 0.42
N VAL A 249 -3.77 -16.83 -0.42
CA VAL A 249 -5.16 -17.22 -0.06
C VAL A 249 -5.19 -18.16 1.14
N GLU A 250 -4.30 -19.16 1.17
CA GLU A 250 -4.21 -20.10 2.28
C GLU A 250 -3.88 -19.38 3.60
N LEU A 251 -2.83 -18.56 3.59
CA LEU A 251 -2.38 -17.78 4.74
C LEU A 251 -3.49 -16.84 5.25
N PHE A 252 -4.37 -16.39 4.36
CA PHE A 252 -5.38 -15.37 4.63
C PHE A 252 -6.82 -15.89 4.57
N SER A 253 -6.98 -17.21 4.68
CA SER A 253 -8.27 -17.90 4.57
C SER A 253 -9.29 -17.43 5.61
N GLU A 254 -8.91 -17.31 6.89
CA GLU A 254 -9.79 -16.82 7.98
C GLU A 254 -10.35 -15.42 7.66
N PHE A 255 -9.50 -14.52 7.16
CA PHE A 255 -9.92 -13.18 6.78
C PHE A 255 -10.86 -13.17 5.57
N LEU A 256 -10.53 -13.95 4.53
CA LEU A 256 -11.39 -14.07 3.35
C LEU A 256 -12.75 -14.69 3.71
N ASP A 257 -12.78 -15.63 4.65
CA ASP A 257 -14.01 -16.20 5.19
C ASP A 257 -14.85 -15.15 5.90
N ASP A 258 -14.27 -14.34 6.77
CA ASP A 258 -14.96 -13.25 7.47
C ASP A 258 -15.55 -12.23 6.48
N VAL A 259 -14.77 -11.83 5.47
CA VAL A 259 -15.22 -10.90 4.41
C VAL A 259 -16.39 -11.49 3.64
N VAL A 260 -16.26 -12.72 3.14
CA VAL A 260 -17.31 -13.35 2.32
C VAL A 260 -18.57 -13.61 3.14
N ASN A 261 -18.43 -14.16 4.34
CA ASN A 261 -19.57 -14.42 5.23
C ASN A 261 -20.28 -13.11 5.62
N GLY A 262 -19.51 -12.06 5.88
CA GLY A 262 -20.03 -10.71 6.15
C GLY A 262 -20.84 -10.14 4.98
N ILE A 263 -20.30 -10.21 3.76
CA ILE A 263 -21.01 -9.79 2.54
C ILE A 263 -22.32 -10.56 2.37
N LEU A 264 -22.28 -11.90 2.51
CA LEU A 264 -23.47 -12.75 2.36
C LEU A 264 -24.52 -12.47 3.44
N ALA A 265 -24.10 -12.24 4.68
CA ALA A 265 -25.00 -11.91 5.78
C ALA A 265 -25.62 -10.51 5.64
N ALA A 266 -24.89 -9.55 5.06
CA ALA A 266 -25.38 -8.21 4.76
C ALA A 266 -26.33 -8.15 3.55
N ALA A 267 -26.13 -9.06 2.60
CA ALA A 267 -26.91 -9.22 1.37
C ALA A 267 -27.12 -7.89 0.60
N PRO A 268 -26.04 -7.17 0.22
CA PRO A 268 -26.16 -5.95 -0.57
C PRO A 268 -26.69 -6.28 -1.97
N LYS A 269 -27.39 -5.33 -2.61
CA LYS A 269 -27.82 -5.53 -4.01
C LYS A 269 -26.64 -5.50 -4.98
N ILE A 270 -25.64 -4.68 -4.65
CA ILE A 270 -24.45 -4.43 -5.47
C ILE A 270 -23.21 -4.54 -4.57
N LEU A 271 -22.26 -5.39 -4.96
CA LEU A 271 -20.90 -5.40 -4.43
C LEU A 271 -20.00 -4.65 -5.43
N GLY A 272 -19.55 -3.45 -5.04
CA GLY A 272 -18.57 -2.65 -5.76
C GLY A 272 -17.15 -3.02 -5.34
N LEU A 273 -16.28 -3.39 -6.28
CA LEU A 273 -14.88 -3.71 -6.03
C LEU A 273 -13.97 -2.72 -6.76
N SER A 274 -13.08 -2.07 -6.00
CA SER A 274 -11.98 -1.27 -6.55
C SER A 274 -10.78 -2.18 -6.80
N VAL A 275 -10.37 -2.30 -8.07
CA VAL A 275 -9.32 -3.24 -8.49
C VAL A 275 -8.11 -2.51 -9.05
N HIS A 276 -6.94 -2.99 -8.63
CA HIS A 276 -5.63 -2.67 -9.18
C HIS A 276 -4.80 -3.96 -9.29
N ASN A 277 -3.62 -3.93 -9.95
CA ASN A 277 -2.86 -5.14 -10.24
C ASN A 277 -2.55 -5.99 -8.99
N ALA A 278 -2.13 -5.34 -7.90
CA ALA A 278 -1.76 -6.02 -6.66
C ALA A 278 -2.94 -6.63 -5.88
N ASN A 279 -4.18 -6.14 -6.02
CA ASN A 279 -5.33 -6.69 -5.28
C ASN A 279 -6.26 -7.57 -6.11
N ARG A 280 -6.04 -7.64 -7.43
CA ARG A 280 -6.96 -8.32 -8.36
C ARG A 280 -7.27 -9.76 -7.96
N TRP A 281 -6.30 -10.47 -7.38
CA TRP A 281 -6.47 -11.86 -7.02
C TRP A 281 -7.35 -12.03 -5.76
N CYS A 282 -7.15 -11.19 -4.73
CA CYS A 282 -8.06 -11.10 -3.58
C CYS A 282 -9.47 -10.76 -4.02
N ALA A 283 -9.62 -9.73 -4.84
CA ALA A 283 -10.91 -9.32 -5.38
C ALA A 283 -11.57 -10.43 -6.19
N GLN A 284 -10.81 -11.16 -7.01
CA GLN A 284 -11.28 -12.31 -7.78
C GLN A 284 -11.82 -13.41 -6.88
N GLU A 285 -11.13 -13.76 -5.79
CA GLU A 285 -11.56 -14.84 -4.91
C GLU A 285 -12.84 -14.47 -4.15
N VAL A 286 -12.93 -13.22 -3.67
CA VAL A 286 -14.17 -12.71 -3.05
C VAL A 286 -15.32 -12.70 -4.05
N ALA A 287 -15.13 -12.12 -5.25
CA ALA A 287 -16.15 -12.07 -6.28
C ALA A 287 -16.66 -13.46 -6.66
N ARG A 288 -15.74 -14.41 -6.87
CA ARG A 288 -16.06 -15.82 -7.18
C ARG A 288 -16.88 -16.48 -6.09
N ARG A 289 -16.46 -16.38 -4.82
CA ARG A 289 -17.17 -16.98 -3.68
C ARG A 289 -18.55 -16.36 -3.45
N VAL A 290 -18.66 -15.04 -3.57
CA VAL A 290 -19.94 -14.33 -3.48
C VAL A 290 -20.86 -14.75 -4.63
N LYS A 291 -20.38 -14.79 -5.87
CA LYS A 291 -21.20 -15.23 -7.02
C LYS A 291 -21.67 -16.67 -6.92
N LEU A 292 -20.85 -17.58 -6.38
CA LEU A 292 -21.25 -18.97 -6.16
C LEU A 292 -22.35 -19.11 -5.10
N ALA A 293 -22.28 -18.31 -4.04
CA ALA A 293 -23.23 -18.41 -2.92
C ALA A 293 -24.50 -17.56 -3.11
N ALA A 294 -24.39 -16.41 -3.78
CA ALA A 294 -25.44 -15.41 -3.96
C ALA A 294 -25.35 -14.76 -5.36
N PRO A 295 -25.72 -15.49 -6.44
CA PRO A 295 -25.57 -15.03 -7.83
C PRO A 295 -26.38 -13.76 -8.16
N GLU A 296 -27.40 -13.43 -7.38
CA GLU A 296 -28.24 -12.25 -7.50
C GLU A 296 -27.53 -10.94 -7.13
N ILE A 297 -26.50 -11.00 -6.28
CA ILE A 297 -25.68 -9.83 -5.92
C ILE A 297 -24.92 -9.37 -7.15
N VAL A 298 -25.15 -8.13 -7.58
CA VAL A 298 -24.46 -7.56 -8.74
C VAL A 298 -23.01 -7.26 -8.40
N ILE A 299 -22.07 -7.78 -9.18
CA ILE A 299 -20.65 -7.48 -9.04
C ILE A 299 -20.28 -6.34 -10.00
N LEU A 300 -20.00 -5.18 -9.43
CA LEU A 300 -19.57 -3.98 -10.13
C LEU A 300 -18.08 -3.77 -9.86
N VAL A 301 -17.28 -3.66 -10.91
CA VAL A 301 -15.83 -3.48 -10.78
C VAL A 301 -15.40 -2.16 -11.42
N GLY A 302 -14.47 -1.46 -10.79
CA GLY A 302 -13.72 -0.35 -11.36
C GLY A 302 -12.31 -0.31 -10.79
N GLY A 303 -11.61 0.81 -10.93
CA GLY A 303 -10.28 1.01 -10.36
C GLY A 303 -9.19 1.18 -11.42
N PHE A 304 -7.93 1.25 -10.97
CA PHE A 304 -6.81 1.66 -11.81
C PHE A 304 -6.60 0.73 -13.01
N THR A 305 -6.83 -0.58 -12.87
CA THR A 305 -6.67 -1.55 -13.98
C THR A 305 -7.80 -1.49 -15.01
N CYS A 306 -8.91 -0.82 -14.69
CA CYS A 306 -10.05 -0.62 -15.59
C CYS A 306 -9.90 0.65 -16.44
N TYR A 307 -8.69 1.06 -16.82
CA TYR A 307 -8.47 2.29 -17.59
C TYR A 307 -8.76 2.14 -19.10
N SER A 308 -8.80 0.91 -19.62
CA SER A 308 -9.00 0.62 -21.04
C SER A 308 -10.02 -0.49 -21.25
N PRO A 309 -10.97 -0.36 -22.21
CA PRO A 309 -11.97 -1.39 -22.48
C PRO A 309 -11.37 -2.67 -23.08
N SER A 310 -10.17 -2.62 -23.67
CA SER A 310 -9.49 -3.84 -24.13
C SER A 310 -8.85 -4.63 -22.99
N ILE A 311 -8.42 -3.94 -21.92
CA ILE A 311 -7.61 -4.53 -20.84
C ILE A 311 -8.48 -4.90 -19.63
N ALA A 312 -9.45 -4.07 -19.29
CA ALA A 312 -10.29 -4.24 -18.10
C ALA A 312 -10.95 -5.64 -18.00
N PRO A 313 -11.45 -6.26 -19.10
CA PRO A 313 -12.03 -7.62 -19.03
C PRO A 313 -11.06 -8.70 -18.54
N TYR A 314 -9.75 -8.47 -18.65
CA TYR A 314 -8.71 -9.39 -18.20
C TYR A 314 -8.18 -9.06 -16.80
N SER A 315 -8.67 -7.99 -16.18
CA SER A 315 -8.23 -7.57 -14.84
C SER A 315 -8.80 -8.47 -13.75
N ILE A 316 -10.04 -8.91 -13.92
CA ILE A 316 -10.78 -9.79 -13.01
C ILE A 316 -11.90 -10.50 -13.81
N ASN A 317 -12.34 -11.66 -13.35
CA ASN A 317 -13.50 -12.42 -13.85
C ASN A 317 -14.70 -12.23 -12.91
N ASP A 318 -15.81 -12.92 -13.17
CA ASP A 318 -17.02 -12.97 -12.32
C ASP A 318 -17.67 -11.60 -12.02
N TRP A 319 -17.43 -10.61 -12.88
CA TRP A 319 -18.08 -9.30 -12.85
C TRP A 319 -19.36 -9.28 -13.70
N ASP A 320 -20.34 -8.45 -13.33
CA ASP A 320 -21.51 -8.13 -14.15
C ASP A 320 -21.33 -6.83 -14.94
N TYR A 321 -20.61 -5.87 -14.33
CA TYR A 321 -20.33 -4.55 -14.87
C TYR A 321 -18.88 -4.12 -14.59
N LEU A 322 -18.20 -3.58 -15.61
CA LEU A 322 -16.91 -2.92 -15.49
C LEU A 322 -17.06 -1.43 -15.80
N VAL A 323 -16.67 -0.55 -14.88
CA VAL A 323 -16.57 0.89 -15.11
C VAL A 323 -15.19 1.21 -15.68
N ILE A 324 -15.16 1.83 -16.85
CA ILE A 324 -13.92 2.08 -17.60
C ILE A 324 -13.53 3.56 -17.51
N GLY A 325 -12.32 3.83 -17.03
CA GLY A 325 -11.76 5.18 -16.90
C GLY A 325 -12.28 5.95 -15.67
N GLU A 326 -12.59 7.24 -15.84
CA GLU A 326 -13.05 8.11 -14.74
C GLU A 326 -14.51 7.82 -14.37
N ALA A 327 -14.72 7.33 -13.15
CA ALA A 327 -16.01 6.87 -12.67
C ALA A 327 -16.97 7.99 -12.22
N ASP A 328 -16.48 9.23 -12.04
CA ASP A 328 -17.17 10.32 -11.34
C ASP A 328 -18.59 10.58 -11.88
N HIS A 329 -18.79 10.50 -13.20
CA HIS A 329 -20.09 10.71 -13.86
C HIS A 329 -20.82 9.42 -14.25
N ILE A 330 -20.19 8.26 -14.05
CA ILE A 330 -20.67 6.97 -14.53
C ILE A 330 -21.35 6.20 -13.38
N VAL A 331 -20.66 6.11 -12.25
CA VAL A 331 -21.00 5.13 -11.21
C VAL A 331 -22.33 5.44 -10.53
N GLY A 332 -22.61 6.71 -10.19
CA GLY A 332 -23.85 7.13 -9.53
C GLY A 332 -25.11 6.76 -10.33
N PRO A 333 -25.29 7.22 -11.58
CA PRO A 333 -26.42 6.85 -12.40
C PRO A 333 -26.54 5.34 -12.66
N LEU A 334 -25.41 4.62 -12.74
CA LEU A 334 -25.41 3.17 -12.92
C LEU A 334 -25.96 2.46 -11.67
N VAL A 335 -25.44 2.77 -10.47
CA VAL A 335 -25.87 2.08 -9.25
C VAL A 335 -27.33 2.35 -8.89
N GLU A 336 -27.87 3.53 -9.20
CA GLU A 336 -29.30 3.81 -9.01
C GLU A 336 -30.19 2.87 -9.82
N ARG A 337 -29.81 2.59 -11.07
CA ARG A 337 -30.54 1.67 -11.95
C ARG A 337 -30.43 0.24 -11.46
N LEU A 338 -29.21 -0.17 -11.09
CA LEU A 338 -28.94 -1.50 -10.56
C LEU A 338 -29.69 -1.77 -9.24
N ALA A 339 -29.78 -0.77 -8.36
CA ALA A 339 -30.50 -0.85 -7.08
C ALA A 339 -32.02 -1.00 -7.26
N ARG A 340 -32.57 -0.55 -8.40
CA ARG A 340 -33.97 -0.78 -8.82
C ARG A 340 -34.19 -2.16 -9.48
N GLY A 341 -33.15 -2.99 -9.58
CA GLY A 341 -33.21 -4.29 -10.24
C GLY A 341 -33.07 -4.22 -11.76
N GLU A 342 -32.77 -3.06 -12.34
CA GLU A 342 -32.48 -2.96 -13.77
C GLU A 342 -31.16 -3.67 -14.11
N ARG A 343 -31.01 -4.10 -15.37
CA ARG A 343 -29.77 -4.66 -15.93
C ARG A 343 -29.45 -3.94 -17.24
N PRO A 344 -29.00 -2.68 -17.18
CA PRO A 344 -28.72 -1.91 -18.38
C PRO A 344 -27.58 -2.52 -19.20
N GLY A 345 -27.71 -2.53 -20.53
CA GLY A 345 -26.64 -2.81 -21.48
C GLY A 345 -26.24 -1.55 -22.26
N ASN A 346 -25.07 -1.60 -22.89
CA ASN A 346 -24.44 -0.60 -23.75
C ASN A 346 -24.39 0.80 -23.14
N VAL A 347 -24.13 0.88 -21.83
CA VAL A 347 -23.97 2.15 -21.11
C VAL A 347 -22.60 2.75 -21.42
N LYS A 348 -22.56 4.05 -21.74
CA LYS A 348 -21.29 4.73 -22.03
C LYS A 348 -20.35 4.67 -20.83
N GLY A 349 -19.09 4.30 -21.07
CA GLY A 349 -18.06 4.14 -20.04
C GLY A 349 -18.18 2.85 -19.23
N VAL A 350 -19.07 1.94 -19.61
CA VAL A 350 -19.31 0.68 -18.90
C VAL A 350 -19.26 -0.48 -19.88
N MET A 351 -18.59 -1.56 -19.50
CA MET A 351 -18.77 -2.86 -20.16
C MET A 351 -19.67 -3.74 -19.30
N SER A 352 -20.57 -4.47 -19.94
CA SER A 352 -21.51 -5.31 -19.22
C SER A 352 -21.73 -6.67 -19.90
N ARG A 353 -22.06 -7.67 -19.08
CA ARG A 353 -22.56 -8.97 -19.59
C ARG A 353 -23.89 -8.85 -20.33
N PHE A 354 -24.61 -7.73 -20.16
CA PHE A 354 -25.91 -7.46 -20.79
C PHE A 354 -25.79 -6.60 -22.07
N ASP A 355 -24.56 -6.31 -22.52
CA ASP A 355 -24.32 -5.54 -23.75
C ASP A 355 -24.76 -6.33 -24.99
N ASP A 356 -25.36 -5.64 -25.97
CA ASP A 356 -25.47 -6.18 -27.33
C ASP A 356 -24.05 -6.26 -27.94
N PRO A 357 -23.57 -7.46 -28.32
CA PRO A 357 -22.23 -7.64 -28.88
C PRO A 357 -22.04 -6.92 -30.23
N ASN A 358 -23.11 -6.49 -30.89
CA ASN A 358 -23.04 -5.72 -32.15
C ASN A 358 -22.81 -4.22 -31.93
N ILE A 359 -22.89 -3.73 -30.69
CA ILE A 359 -22.67 -2.32 -30.35
C ILE A 359 -21.29 -2.20 -29.69
N ALA A 360 -20.38 -1.52 -30.38
CA ALA A 360 -19.05 -1.24 -29.85
C ALA A 360 -19.12 -0.38 -28.58
N PHE A 361 -18.17 -0.60 -27.67
CA PHE A 361 -18.00 0.21 -26.46
C PHE A 361 -17.91 1.70 -26.78
N GLN A 362 -18.55 2.52 -25.96
CA GLN A 362 -18.55 3.98 -26.09
C GLN A 362 -18.01 4.62 -24.82
N TRP A 363 -17.09 5.57 -24.95
CA TRP A 363 -16.56 6.32 -23.80
C TRP A 363 -17.62 7.23 -23.18
N ALA A 364 -17.64 7.31 -21.86
CA ALA A 364 -18.38 8.34 -21.14
C ALA A 364 -17.66 9.71 -21.23
N PRO A 365 -18.40 10.82 -21.15
CA PRO A 365 -17.80 12.14 -20.98
C PRO A 365 -17.04 12.23 -19.66
N ARG A 366 -15.78 12.64 -19.71
CA ARG A 366 -14.98 12.94 -18.52
C ARG A 366 -15.44 14.25 -17.87
N PRO A 367 -15.28 14.45 -16.56
CA PRO A 367 -15.54 15.73 -15.90
C PRO A 367 -14.74 16.87 -16.56
N ALA A 368 -15.41 17.87 -17.11
CA ALA A 368 -14.72 18.99 -17.75
C ALA A 368 -14.07 19.94 -16.73
N ASP A 369 -14.76 20.18 -15.62
CA ASP A 369 -14.31 21.03 -14.51
C ASP A 369 -14.07 20.18 -13.26
N LEU A 370 -12.81 20.04 -12.86
CA LEU A 370 -12.44 19.29 -11.67
C LEU A 370 -12.84 20.00 -10.37
N ASN A 371 -13.20 21.28 -10.41
CA ASN A 371 -13.65 22.02 -9.22
C ASN A 371 -15.04 21.59 -8.73
N LEU A 372 -15.79 20.87 -9.55
CA LEU A 372 -17.10 20.32 -9.21
C LEU A 372 -16.99 18.95 -8.51
N ILE A 373 -15.81 18.36 -8.48
CA ILE A 373 -15.57 17.07 -7.84
C ILE A 373 -15.17 17.32 -6.38
N GLU A 374 -15.92 16.74 -5.44
CA GLU A 374 -15.61 16.84 -4.02
C GLU A 374 -14.38 15.99 -3.66
N MET A 375 -13.48 16.56 -2.85
CA MET A 375 -12.32 15.84 -2.32
C MET A 375 -12.74 14.68 -1.40
N PRO A 376 -12.01 13.57 -1.38
CA PRO A 376 -12.30 12.48 -0.46
C PRO A 376 -12.00 12.86 0.99
N LYS A 377 -12.92 12.56 1.92
CA LYS A 377 -12.76 12.76 3.37
C LYS A 377 -12.74 11.46 4.17
N TYR A 378 -12.78 10.31 3.48
CA TYR A 378 -12.66 8.97 4.07
C TYR A 378 -13.65 8.70 5.22
N GLU A 379 -14.90 9.15 5.07
CA GLU A 379 -15.94 9.13 6.11
C GLU A 379 -16.37 7.71 6.56
N TRP A 380 -15.82 6.66 5.96
CA TRP A 380 -16.04 5.27 6.35
C TRP A 380 -15.11 4.79 7.47
N VAL A 381 -14.16 5.62 7.91
CA VAL A 381 -13.34 5.39 9.10
C VAL A 381 -13.50 6.54 10.09
N ASP A 382 -13.49 6.22 11.39
CA ASP A 382 -13.59 7.22 12.45
C ASP A 382 -12.32 8.09 12.57
N ASP A 383 -11.16 7.49 12.31
CA ASP A 383 -9.85 8.15 12.38
C ASP A 383 -8.98 7.73 11.19
N ILE A 384 -8.69 8.71 10.31
CA ILE A 384 -7.86 8.48 9.13
C ILE A 384 -6.38 8.22 9.46
N ASN A 385 -5.95 8.33 10.73
CA ASN A 385 -4.62 7.87 11.17
C ASN A 385 -4.41 6.37 11.00
N ILE A 386 -5.47 5.60 10.73
CA ILE A 386 -5.37 4.20 10.28
C ILE A 386 -4.58 4.06 8.97
N TYR A 387 -4.46 5.10 8.15
CA TYR A 387 -3.64 5.06 6.93
C TYR A 387 -2.14 5.25 7.16
N ARG A 388 -1.69 5.26 8.43
CA ARG A 388 -0.27 5.20 8.76
C ARG A 388 0.20 3.75 8.72
N THR A 389 1.38 3.52 8.19
CA THR A 389 2.02 2.20 8.26
C THR A 389 2.32 1.80 9.70
N TYR A 390 2.68 0.54 9.90
CA TYR A 390 3.01 0.02 11.24
C TYR A 390 4.07 0.82 12.00
N ASN A 391 4.96 1.55 11.30
CA ASN A 391 6.02 2.37 11.89
C ASN A 391 5.68 3.87 11.96
N GLY A 392 4.45 4.27 11.61
CA GLY A 392 3.95 5.63 11.69
C GLY A 392 4.18 6.48 10.46
N HIS A 393 4.79 5.92 9.41
CA HIS A 393 5.00 6.61 8.15
C HIS A 393 3.67 6.81 7.40
N SER A 394 3.54 7.96 6.74
CA SER A 394 2.39 8.30 5.90
C SER A 394 2.85 9.20 4.76
N SER A 395 2.30 8.97 3.57
CA SER A 395 2.59 9.75 2.38
C SER A 395 1.29 9.95 1.60
N VAL A 396 0.69 11.13 1.68
CA VAL A 396 -0.65 11.37 1.11
C VAL A 396 -0.55 11.64 -0.40
N PRO A 397 -1.05 10.75 -1.27
CA PRO A 397 -1.14 11.03 -2.69
C PRO A 397 -2.23 12.07 -2.98
N VAL A 398 -1.86 13.16 -3.66
CA VAL A 398 -2.77 14.26 -4.00
C VAL A 398 -2.81 14.51 -5.50
N ILE A 399 -3.95 15.01 -5.98
CA ILE A 399 -4.22 15.22 -7.41
C ILE A 399 -4.84 16.60 -7.60
N ALA A 400 -4.03 17.56 -8.04
CA ALA A 400 -4.43 18.86 -8.56
C ALA A 400 -4.86 18.78 -10.04
N SER A 401 -4.24 17.93 -10.85
CA SER A 401 -4.56 17.75 -12.28
C SER A 401 -4.80 16.30 -12.71
N ARG A 402 -5.65 16.09 -13.73
CA ARG A 402 -5.91 14.79 -14.36
C ARG A 402 -5.60 14.85 -15.86
N GLY A 403 -4.84 13.89 -16.38
CA GLY A 403 -4.41 13.79 -17.78
C GLY A 403 -3.01 14.33 -18.02
N CYS A 404 -2.60 14.49 -19.29
CA CYS A 404 -1.27 14.99 -19.66
C CYS A 404 -1.38 16.06 -20.75
N ARG A 405 -0.81 17.26 -20.55
CA ARG A 405 -0.90 18.35 -21.52
C ARG A 405 -0.06 18.05 -22.76
N TRP A 406 1.03 17.30 -22.58
CA TRP A 406 1.90 16.88 -23.68
C TRP A 406 1.31 15.77 -24.54
N SER A 407 0.88 14.65 -23.95
CA SER A 407 0.19 13.51 -24.59
C SER A 407 0.79 12.98 -25.92
N GLN A 408 2.08 13.21 -26.18
CA GLN A 408 2.74 12.82 -27.45
C GLN A 408 3.84 11.76 -27.30
N CYS A 409 4.18 11.35 -26.08
CA CYS A 409 5.23 10.36 -25.84
C CYS A 409 4.87 9.00 -26.47
N THR A 410 5.79 8.44 -27.26
CA THR A 410 5.54 7.22 -28.06
C THR A 410 5.32 5.95 -27.24
N PHE A 411 5.93 5.87 -26.08
CA PHE A 411 5.79 4.72 -25.18
C PHE A 411 4.59 4.84 -24.21
N CYS A 412 3.98 6.02 -24.09
CA CYS A 412 3.02 6.30 -23.01
C CYS A 412 1.58 5.89 -23.39
N ALA A 413 0.88 5.25 -22.47
CA ALA A 413 -0.55 4.91 -22.60
C ALA A 413 -1.48 6.01 -22.03
N GLU A 414 -0.97 6.92 -21.19
CA GLU A 414 -1.75 7.97 -20.52
C GLU A 414 -1.95 9.23 -21.38
N ARG A 415 -2.66 9.08 -22.50
CA ARG A 415 -2.92 10.17 -23.46
C ARG A 415 -4.31 10.79 -23.25
N TYR A 416 -4.56 11.27 -22.03
CA TYR A 416 -5.87 11.82 -21.65
C TYR A 416 -5.89 13.35 -21.64
N LEU A 417 -7.09 13.91 -21.83
CA LEU A 417 -7.31 15.36 -21.75
C LEU A 417 -6.91 15.90 -20.38
N TRP A 418 -5.93 16.81 -20.40
CA TRP A 418 -5.44 17.49 -19.20
C TRP A 418 -6.40 18.55 -18.69
N ARG A 419 -6.70 18.50 -17.39
CA ARG A 419 -7.52 19.45 -16.63
C ARG A 419 -6.90 19.65 -15.26
N ILE A 420 -7.00 20.85 -14.69
CA ILE A 420 -6.45 21.19 -13.37
C ILE A 420 -7.51 21.88 -12.51
N ARG A 421 -7.42 21.68 -11.20
CA ARG A 421 -8.26 22.34 -10.19
C ARG A 421 -7.80 23.78 -9.96
N ALA A 422 -8.71 24.61 -9.47
CA ALA A 422 -8.38 25.93 -8.98
C ALA A 422 -7.43 25.81 -7.77
N PRO A 423 -6.38 26.66 -7.67
CA PRO A 423 -5.41 26.62 -6.59
C PRO A 423 -6.03 26.58 -5.18
N GLU A 424 -7.01 27.45 -4.92
CA GLU A 424 -7.71 27.51 -3.63
C GLU A 424 -8.42 26.19 -3.29
N LYS A 425 -9.10 25.56 -4.27
CA LYS A 425 -9.81 24.30 -4.09
C LYS A 425 -8.88 23.13 -3.84
N PHE A 426 -7.68 23.16 -4.41
CA PHE A 426 -6.66 22.16 -4.15
C PHE A 426 -6.02 22.36 -2.78
N VAL A 427 -5.64 23.59 -2.43
CA VAL A 427 -5.01 23.86 -1.13
C VAL A 427 -5.96 23.65 0.05
N ASN A 428 -7.28 23.79 -0.14
CA ASN A 428 -8.28 23.35 0.86
C ASN A 428 -8.14 21.86 1.24
N GLU A 429 -7.78 21.00 0.28
CA GLU A 429 -7.58 19.57 0.54
C GLU A 429 -6.28 19.34 1.33
N LEU A 430 -5.21 20.05 0.97
CA LEU A 430 -3.95 19.98 1.72
C LEU A 430 -4.14 20.44 3.17
N GLU A 431 -4.85 21.55 3.37
CA GLU A 431 -5.15 22.09 4.70
C GLU A 431 -5.97 21.10 5.53
N TRP A 432 -6.99 20.46 4.93
CA TRP A 432 -7.76 19.42 5.61
C TRP A 432 -6.88 18.26 6.08
N PHE A 433 -5.95 17.76 5.26
CA PHE A 433 -5.01 16.72 5.68
C PHE A 433 -4.05 17.20 6.78
N VAL A 434 -3.57 18.45 6.71
CA VAL A 434 -2.73 19.06 7.75
C VAL A 434 -3.46 19.11 9.08
N ASP A 435 -4.74 19.49 9.08
CA ASP A 435 -5.58 19.53 10.29
C ASP A 435 -5.77 18.13 10.93
N HIS A 436 -5.59 17.05 10.15
CA HIS A 436 -5.63 15.66 10.61
C HIS A 436 -4.24 15.06 10.88
N GLY A 437 -3.18 15.88 10.89
CA GLY A 437 -1.82 15.46 11.24
C GLY A 437 -1.00 14.90 10.08
N PHE A 438 -1.40 15.12 8.82
CA PHE A 438 -0.65 14.71 7.64
C PHE A 438 0.00 15.92 6.97
N ASN A 439 1.33 15.91 6.87
CA ASN A 439 2.10 17.02 6.32
C ASN A 439 2.98 16.63 5.12
N GLY A 440 3.02 15.34 4.75
CA GLY A 440 3.77 14.85 3.60
C GLY A 440 2.86 14.49 2.44
N PHE A 441 3.02 15.17 1.31
CA PHE A 441 2.19 15.02 0.12
C PHE A 441 3.02 14.63 -1.10
N VAL A 442 2.45 13.71 -1.90
CA VAL A 442 3.01 13.26 -3.17
C VAL A 442 2.01 13.59 -4.27
N PHE A 443 2.37 14.50 -5.17
CA PHE A 443 1.56 14.76 -6.36
C PHE A 443 1.60 13.53 -7.28
N ASN A 444 0.43 12.91 -7.47
CA ASN A 444 0.28 11.67 -8.23
C ASN A 444 -0.44 11.91 -9.57
N GLU A 445 0.19 12.71 -10.42
CA GLU A 445 -0.38 13.18 -11.68
C GLU A 445 0.56 12.87 -12.85
N SER A 446 0.01 12.69 -14.05
CA SER A 446 0.81 12.45 -15.25
C SER A 446 1.64 13.68 -15.68
N ASP A 447 1.19 14.90 -15.35
CA ASP A 447 1.80 16.16 -15.83
C ASP A 447 1.51 17.37 -14.93
N LEU A 448 2.16 17.43 -13.77
CA LEU A 448 1.93 18.48 -12.76
C LEU A 448 2.25 19.90 -13.26
N ASN A 449 3.36 20.08 -13.97
CA ASN A 449 3.71 21.37 -14.59
C ASN A 449 3.23 21.50 -16.03
N GLY A 450 2.14 20.80 -16.40
CA GLY A 450 1.46 21.00 -17.68
C GLY A 450 0.96 22.43 -17.87
N ASP A 451 0.69 23.13 -16.75
CA ASP A 451 0.56 24.59 -16.66
C ASP A 451 1.41 25.12 -15.50
N PRO A 452 2.63 25.61 -15.77
CA PRO A 452 3.51 26.11 -14.73
C PRO A 452 2.96 27.30 -13.94
N GLU A 453 2.10 28.13 -14.54
CA GLU A 453 1.56 29.31 -13.84
C GLU A 453 0.58 28.88 -12.74
N THR A 454 -0.35 27.98 -13.05
CA THR A 454 -1.29 27.44 -12.07
C THR A 454 -0.56 26.70 -10.94
N LEU A 455 0.53 25.99 -11.24
CA LEU A 455 1.36 25.36 -10.20
C LEU A 455 2.04 26.40 -9.29
N LEU A 456 2.54 27.51 -9.85
CA LEU A 456 3.07 28.61 -9.04
C LEU A 456 1.98 29.27 -8.18
N GLU A 457 0.74 29.37 -8.69
CA GLU A 457 -0.40 29.85 -7.90
C GLU A 457 -0.74 28.90 -6.74
N ILE A 458 -0.69 27.59 -6.93
CA ILE A 458 -0.81 26.59 -5.84
C ILE A 458 0.28 26.84 -4.80
N CYS A 459 1.54 26.99 -5.22
CA CYS A 459 2.66 27.25 -4.32
C CYS A 459 2.46 28.55 -3.51
N ARG A 460 2.03 29.63 -4.18
CA ARG A 460 1.73 30.91 -3.52
C ARG A 460 0.58 30.79 -2.52
N GLU A 461 -0.45 30.01 -2.85
CA GLU A 461 -1.59 29.78 -1.96
C GLU A 461 -1.19 28.99 -0.71
N VAL A 462 -0.33 27.96 -0.84
CA VAL A 462 0.28 27.25 0.29
C VAL A 462 1.05 28.21 1.19
N MET A 463 1.91 29.05 0.61
CA MET A 463 2.69 30.04 1.37
C MET A 463 1.80 31.10 2.04
N ARG A 464 0.74 31.56 1.36
CA ARG A 464 -0.21 32.55 1.87
C ARG A 464 -0.93 32.05 3.12
N ARG A 465 -1.28 30.76 3.16
CA ARG A 465 -1.91 30.12 4.34
C ARG A 465 -0.91 29.72 5.42
N GLY A 466 0.40 29.75 5.11
CA GLY A 466 1.46 29.42 6.07
C GLY A 466 1.56 27.92 6.40
N LEU A 467 1.06 27.05 5.52
CA LEU A 467 1.07 25.60 5.73
C LEU A 467 2.53 25.08 5.83
N LYS A 468 2.77 24.20 6.81
CA LYS A 468 4.08 23.57 7.04
C LYS A 468 4.06 22.14 6.50
N ILE A 469 4.36 22.01 5.22
CA ILE A 469 4.17 20.77 4.47
C ILE A 469 5.44 20.38 3.68
N SER A 470 5.52 19.10 3.36
CA SER A 470 6.56 18.47 2.55
C SER A 470 5.92 18.03 1.24
N LEU A 471 6.42 18.55 0.12
CA LEU A 471 5.87 18.27 -1.20
C LEU A 471 6.89 17.51 -2.05
N THR A 472 6.40 16.49 -2.74
CA THR A 472 7.13 15.80 -3.81
C THR A 472 6.22 15.59 -5.00
N GLY A 473 6.78 15.38 -6.18
CA GLY A 473 5.99 15.15 -7.38
C GLY A 473 6.85 14.88 -8.60
N GLN A 474 6.19 14.71 -9.73
CA GLN A 474 6.84 14.50 -11.02
C GLN A 474 6.59 15.68 -11.96
N LEU A 475 7.66 16.20 -12.55
CA LEU A 475 7.61 17.26 -13.56
C LEU A 475 8.13 16.75 -14.91
N ARG A 476 7.63 17.39 -15.98
CA ARG A 476 8.31 17.37 -17.27
C ARG A 476 9.33 18.49 -17.36
N ILE A 477 10.34 18.29 -18.19
CA ILE A 477 11.24 19.36 -18.60
C ILE A 477 10.44 20.42 -19.35
N HIS A 478 10.56 21.69 -18.94
CA HIS A 478 9.72 22.77 -19.44
C HIS A 478 10.51 24.08 -19.59
N ALA A 479 10.17 24.88 -20.61
CA ALA A 479 10.87 26.13 -20.90
C ALA A 479 10.70 27.20 -19.81
N LYS A 480 9.55 27.17 -19.11
CA LYS A 480 9.24 28.06 -17.98
C LYS A 480 9.72 27.56 -16.60
N SER A 481 10.32 26.37 -16.53
CA SER A 481 10.87 25.83 -15.28
C SER A 481 12.31 26.32 -15.12
N ASP A 482 12.45 27.61 -14.81
CA ASP A 482 13.73 28.29 -14.55
C ASP A 482 14.04 28.37 -13.04
N GLN A 483 15.11 29.08 -12.67
CA GLN A 483 15.50 29.25 -11.27
C GLN A 483 14.38 29.84 -10.40
N ALA A 484 13.70 30.89 -10.86
CA ALA A 484 12.65 31.56 -10.10
C ALA A 484 11.43 30.64 -9.88
N PHE A 485 11.12 29.80 -10.88
CA PHE A 485 10.12 28.76 -10.74
C PHE A 485 10.49 27.78 -9.60
N PHE A 486 11.70 27.23 -9.60
CA PHE A 486 12.12 26.26 -8.58
C PHE A 486 12.31 26.89 -7.20
N ASP A 487 12.76 28.14 -7.10
CA ASP A 487 12.83 28.87 -5.83
C ASP A 487 11.44 29.00 -5.19
N THR A 488 10.42 29.26 -6.01
CA THR A 488 9.02 29.32 -5.55
C THR A 488 8.52 27.96 -5.07
N LEU A 489 8.81 26.88 -5.81
CA LEU A 489 8.46 25.52 -5.40
C LEU A 489 9.16 25.16 -4.07
N ARG A 490 10.44 25.48 -3.93
CA ARG A 490 11.19 25.25 -2.68
C ARG A 490 10.53 25.97 -1.51
N ALA A 491 10.18 27.25 -1.69
CA ALA A 491 9.54 28.05 -0.66
C ALA A 491 8.16 27.52 -0.23
N ALA A 492 7.43 26.85 -1.13
CA ALA A 492 6.16 26.20 -0.82
C ALA A 492 6.29 24.82 -0.16
N GLY A 493 7.51 24.27 -0.03
CA GLY A 493 7.77 23.00 0.66
C GLY A 493 8.20 21.85 -0.24
N PHE A 494 8.45 22.08 -1.53
CA PHE A 494 9.06 21.03 -2.37
C PHE A 494 10.50 20.74 -1.91
N HIS A 495 10.80 19.46 -1.73
CA HIS A 495 12.14 19.00 -1.32
C HIS A 495 12.70 17.89 -2.22
N SER A 496 11.85 17.20 -2.99
CA SER A 496 12.28 16.24 -4.01
C SER A 496 11.33 16.31 -5.21
N LEU A 497 11.90 16.33 -6.41
CA LEU A 497 11.17 16.33 -7.67
C LEU A 497 11.76 15.29 -8.61
N ARG A 498 10.87 14.49 -9.20
CA ARG A 498 11.22 13.52 -10.24
C ARG A 498 11.00 14.12 -11.62
N PHE A 499 11.96 14.00 -12.51
CA PHE A 499 11.84 14.44 -13.90
C PHE A 499 11.72 13.24 -14.84
N GLY A 500 10.66 13.22 -15.62
CA GLY A 500 10.49 12.30 -16.75
C GLY A 500 11.38 12.69 -17.92
N VAL A 501 12.71 12.67 -17.73
CA VAL A 501 13.71 12.99 -18.77
C VAL A 501 13.61 11.95 -19.89
N ASP A 502 13.58 10.68 -19.51
CA ASP A 502 13.34 9.46 -20.29
C ASP A 502 14.38 9.14 -21.38
N ALA A 503 15.08 10.15 -21.90
CA ALA A 503 16.14 10.02 -22.90
C ALA A 503 17.22 11.09 -22.74
N TRP A 504 18.47 10.70 -22.99
CA TRP A 504 19.65 11.56 -22.83
C TRP A 504 20.41 11.82 -24.13
N SER A 505 19.96 11.29 -25.26
CA SER A 505 20.50 11.58 -26.59
C SER A 505 19.55 12.48 -27.38
N ARG A 506 20.09 13.22 -28.35
CA ARG A 506 19.28 14.08 -29.22
C ARG A 506 18.30 13.27 -30.07
N ASN A 507 18.73 12.11 -30.56
CA ASN A 507 17.90 11.25 -31.39
C ASN A 507 16.78 10.61 -30.57
N THR A 508 17.11 10.00 -29.42
CA THR A 508 16.12 9.30 -28.58
C THR A 508 15.04 10.25 -28.06
N LEU A 509 15.38 11.51 -27.72
CA LEU A 509 14.39 12.54 -27.39
C LEU A 509 13.39 12.80 -28.52
N LYS A 510 13.82 12.73 -29.80
CA LYS A 510 12.93 12.87 -30.96
C LYS A 510 12.11 11.60 -31.17
N LEU A 511 12.73 10.42 -31.08
CA LEU A 511 12.05 9.12 -31.20
C LEU A 511 10.92 8.99 -30.18
N GLN A 512 11.17 9.42 -28.94
CA GLN A 512 10.19 9.44 -27.86
C GLN A 512 9.25 10.64 -27.90
N ARG A 513 9.41 11.56 -28.86
CA ARG A 513 8.66 12.82 -28.98
C ARG A 513 8.58 13.58 -27.67
N LYS A 514 9.72 13.80 -27.01
CA LYS A 514 9.76 14.47 -25.71
C LYS A 514 9.57 15.98 -25.82
N GLY A 515 9.84 16.61 -26.96
CA GLY A 515 9.54 18.03 -27.20
C GLY A 515 10.49 19.02 -26.54
N TYR A 516 11.61 18.56 -26.00
CA TYR A 516 12.67 19.40 -25.42
C TYR A 516 14.05 18.86 -25.79
N THR A 517 15.10 19.61 -25.45
CA THR A 517 16.49 19.32 -25.80
C THR A 517 17.33 18.94 -24.58
N VAL A 518 18.50 18.33 -24.80
CA VAL A 518 19.50 18.05 -23.75
C VAL A 518 19.93 19.34 -23.03
N ALA A 519 20.09 20.45 -23.75
CA ALA A 519 20.40 21.74 -23.12
C ALA A 519 19.30 22.19 -22.15
N ARG A 520 18.02 22.04 -22.54
CA ARG A 520 16.89 22.38 -21.65
C ARG A 520 16.81 21.44 -20.44
N ILE A 521 17.17 20.17 -20.60
CA ILE A 521 17.29 19.23 -19.47
C ILE A 521 18.29 19.81 -18.48
N LYS A 522 19.52 20.11 -18.91
CA LYS A 522 20.57 20.68 -18.05
C LYS A 522 20.10 21.93 -17.31
N GLU A 523 19.52 22.90 -18.03
CA GLU A 523 19.01 24.14 -17.44
C GLU A 523 17.97 23.88 -16.33
N ASN A 524 17.03 22.96 -16.54
CA ASN A 524 15.99 22.62 -15.56
C ASN A 524 16.58 21.89 -14.33
N LEU A 525 17.45 20.89 -14.54
CA LEU A 525 18.02 20.11 -13.45
C LEU A 525 18.95 20.95 -12.59
N GLU A 526 19.81 21.77 -13.21
CA GLU A 526 20.69 22.70 -12.52
C GLU A 526 19.89 23.72 -11.69
N ALA A 527 18.85 24.33 -12.26
CA ALA A 527 18.02 25.29 -11.55
C ALA A 527 17.28 24.67 -10.35
N CYS A 528 16.75 23.46 -10.52
CA CYS A 528 16.09 22.71 -9.45
C CYS A 528 17.07 22.34 -8.32
N HIS A 529 18.26 21.85 -8.68
CA HIS A 529 19.32 21.54 -7.74
C HIS A 529 19.77 22.79 -6.96
N ASN A 530 20.01 23.90 -7.66
CA ASN A 530 20.44 25.17 -7.05
C ASN A 530 19.39 25.77 -6.10
N ALA A 531 18.10 25.49 -6.33
CA ALA A 531 17.02 25.84 -5.40
C ALA A 531 17.02 24.97 -4.12
N GLY A 532 17.90 23.96 -4.03
CA GLY A 532 17.98 23.04 -2.89
C GLY A 532 16.90 21.96 -2.90
N ILE A 533 16.36 21.62 -4.09
CA ILE A 533 15.41 20.53 -4.27
C ILE A 533 16.18 19.31 -4.78
N LYS A 534 15.95 18.14 -4.17
CA LYS A 534 16.51 16.87 -4.62
C LYS A 534 15.97 16.53 -6.02
N VAL A 535 16.87 16.30 -6.96
CA VAL A 535 16.52 15.97 -8.35
C VAL A 535 16.63 14.46 -8.56
N ASP A 536 15.51 13.85 -8.87
CA ASP A 536 15.44 12.47 -9.32
C ASP A 536 15.09 12.42 -10.80
N VAL A 537 15.64 11.48 -11.57
CA VAL A 537 15.35 11.37 -13.00
C VAL A 537 14.98 9.95 -13.42
N ASN A 538 14.14 9.84 -14.44
CA ASN A 538 13.77 8.59 -15.09
C ASN A 538 14.45 8.45 -16.46
N MET A 539 14.70 7.20 -16.88
CA MET A 539 15.24 6.86 -18.20
C MET A 539 14.57 5.60 -18.78
N VAL A 540 14.31 5.62 -20.08
CA VAL A 540 13.83 4.47 -20.87
C VAL A 540 14.89 4.12 -21.91
N VAL A 541 15.35 2.87 -21.88
CA VAL A 541 16.44 2.35 -22.70
C VAL A 541 15.88 1.40 -23.77
N GLY A 542 16.40 1.49 -24.99
CA GLY A 542 16.12 0.54 -26.06
C GLY A 542 14.83 0.78 -26.81
N VAL A 543 14.49 2.05 -27.06
CA VAL A 543 13.32 2.38 -27.90
C VAL A 543 13.59 2.05 -29.38
N PRO A 544 12.55 1.80 -30.20
CA PRO A 544 12.74 1.55 -31.62
C PRO A 544 13.55 2.66 -32.31
N HIS A 545 14.47 2.27 -33.19
CA HIS A 545 15.41 3.13 -33.91
C HIS A 545 16.52 3.78 -33.05
N GLU A 546 16.66 3.43 -31.77
CA GLU A 546 17.78 3.87 -30.94
C GLU A 546 19.08 3.15 -31.31
N THR A 547 20.16 3.92 -31.50
CA THR A 547 21.46 3.43 -31.98
C THR A 547 22.48 3.29 -30.85
N GLU A 548 23.62 2.64 -31.13
CA GLU A 548 24.72 2.55 -30.16
C GLU A 548 25.38 3.91 -29.87
N ASP A 549 25.36 4.82 -30.84
CA ASP A 549 25.82 6.21 -30.67
C ASP A 549 24.89 6.96 -29.71
N ASP A 550 23.58 6.71 -29.77
CA ASP A 550 22.61 7.30 -28.84
C ASP A 550 22.83 6.85 -27.40
N ILE A 551 23.20 5.58 -27.19
CA ILE A 551 23.55 5.07 -25.85
C ILE A 551 24.84 5.73 -25.35
N THR A 552 25.82 5.94 -26.24
CA THR A 552 27.08 6.62 -25.90
C THR A 552 26.86 8.10 -25.58
N GLU A 553 26.07 8.82 -26.38
CA GLU A 553 25.64 10.20 -26.11
C GLU A 553 24.86 10.26 -24.80
N SER A 554 23.97 9.30 -24.54
CA SER A 554 23.19 9.23 -23.31
C SER A 554 24.06 9.11 -22.06
N ILE A 555 25.05 8.22 -22.08
CA ILE A 555 26.00 8.07 -20.96
C ILE A 555 26.77 9.38 -20.76
N ALA A 556 27.31 9.97 -21.82
CA ALA A 556 28.08 11.22 -21.73
C ALA A 556 27.24 12.38 -21.15
N ASN A 557 26.01 12.57 -21.64
CA ASN A 557 25.13 13.63 -21.17
C ASN A 557 24.64 13.38 -19.74
N LEU A 558 24.36 12.13 -19.37
CA LEU A 558 23.98 11.78 -18.00
C LEU A 558 25.11 12.10 -17.02
N LEU A 559 26.36 11.78 -17.38
CA LEU A 559 27.55 12.08 -16.58
C LEU A 559 27.81 13.59 -16.47
N ASP A 560 27.63 14.36 -17.55
CA ASP A 560 27.74 15.84 -17.51
C ASP A 560 26.71 16.49 -16.56
N ASN A 561 25.56 15.84 -16.37
CA ASN A 561 24.50 16.30 -15.48
C ASN A 561 24.52 15.64 -14.10
N ALA A 562 25.48 14.73 -13.84
CA ALA A 562 25.61 14.02 -12.59
C ALA A 562 25.65 14.92 -11.34
N PRO A 563 26.33 16.09 -11.34
CA PRO A 563 26.37 16.97 -10.18
C PRO A 563 24.99 17.47 -9.73
N TYR A 564 24.01 17.50 -10.64
CA TYR A 564 22.68 18.01 -10.37
C TYR A 564 21.67 16.91 -10.06
N ILE A 565 22.03 15.63 -10.26
CA ILE A 565 21.13 14.49 -10.09
C ILE A 565 21.46 13.82 -8.76
N ALA A 566 20.47 13.77 -7.87
CA ALA A 566 20.63 13.09 -6.60
C ALA A 566 20.42 11.58 -6.73
N THR A 567 19.45 11.15 -7.55
CA THR A 567 19.18 9.72 -7.76
C THR A 567 18.62 9.45 -9.16
N LEU A 568 19.09 8.38 -9.80
CA LEU A 568 18.39 7.79 -10.92
C LEU A 568 17.25 6.93 -10.37
N ALA A 569 16.04 7.51 -10.34
CA ALA A 569 14.89 6.90 -9.68
C ALA A 569 14.44 5.63 -10.39
N ASN A 570 14.25 5.70 -11.71
CA ASN A 570 13.88 4.55 -12.53
C ASN A 570 14.68 4.53 -13.83
N ILE A 571 15.35 3.41 -14.10
CA ILE A 571 15.96 3.12 -15.40
C ILE A 571 15.37 1.81 -15.87
N ASN A 572 14.65 1.84 -16.98
CA ASN A 572 13.96 0.67 -17.51
C ASN A 572 14.36 0.39 -18.95
N CYS A 573 14.54 -0.88 -19.29
CA CYS A 573 14.34 -1.31 -20.66
C CYS A 573 12.91 -0.96 -21.09
N LEU A 574 12.70 -0.56 -22.34
CA LEU A 574 11.38 -0.25 -22.86
C LEU A 574 10.42 -1.43 -22.62
N ILE A 575 9.38 -1.17 -21.82
CA ILE A 575 8.26 -2.08 -21.62
C ILE A 575 7.20 -1.76 -22.69
N LEU A 576 6.82 -2.76 -23.47
CA LEU A 576 5.75 -2.63 -24.44
C LEU A 576 4.40 -2.84 -23.74
N ALA A 577 3.80 -1.75 -23.29
CA ALA A 577 2.49 -1.76 -22.65
C ALA A 577 1.35 -1.73 -23.68
N ASN A 578 0.29 -2.48 -23.41
CA ASN A 578 -0.93 -2.44 -24.23
C ASN A 578 -1.61 -1.07 -24.11
N GLY A 579 -2.00 -0.49 -25.24
CA GLY A 579 -2.60 0.86 -25.31
C GLY A 579 -1.61 2.02 -25.49
N GLY A 580 -0.29 1.75 -25.49
CA GLY A 580 0.72 2.71 -25.95
C GLY A 580 0.81 2.76 -27.48
N MET A 581 1.42 3.83 -28.05
CA MET A 581 1.53 3.96 -29.52
C MET A 581 2.34 2.83 -30.16
N TYR A 582 3.36 2.33 -29.47
CA TYR A 582 4.12 1.16 -29.92
C TYR A 582 3.28 -0.11 -30.05
N TRP A 583 2.22 -0.27 -29.25
CA TRP A 583 1.29 -1.39 -29.36
C TRP A 583 0.20 -1.14 -30.41
N GLU A 584 -0.32 0.08 -30.48
CA GLU A 584 -1.38 0.46 -31.42
C GLU A 584 -0.89 0.49 -32.87
N GLU A 585 0.32 0.97 -33.10
CA GLU A 585 0.90 1.24 -34.43
C GLU A 585 2.30 0.61 -34.59
N PRO A 586 2.49 -0.69 -34.31
CA PRO A 586 3.82 -1.31 -34.22
C PRO A 586 4.59 -1.22 -35.55
N GLU A 587 3.90 -1.34 -36.69
CA GLU A 587 4.52 -1.28 -38.01
C GLU A 587 5.14 0.10 -38.30
N LYS A 588 4.54 1.19 -37.80
CA LYS A 588 5.08 2.55 -37.98
C LYS A 588 6.37 2.79 -37.19
N HIS A 589 6.66 1.91 -36.24
CA HIS A 589 7.82 1.98 -35.36
C HIS A 589 8.78 0.80 -35.59
N GLY A 590 8.63 0.06 -36.69
CA GLY A 590 9.49 -1.08 -37.00
C GLY A 590 9.38 -2.23 -35.99
N ILE A 591 8.31 -2.29 -35.20
CA ILE A 591 8.12 -3.35 -34.18
C ILE A 591 7.55 -4.60 -34.85
N LYS A 592 8.14 -5.75 -34.52
CA LYS A 592 7.74 -7.09 -34.96
C LYS A 592 7.48 -7.98 -33.75
N PHE A 593 6.51 -8.88 -33.88
CA PHE A 593 6.16 -9.87 -32.86
C PHE A 593 6.66 -11.27 -33.24
N ARG A 594 7.07 -12.05 -32.25
CA ARG A 594 7.39 -13.47 -32.38
C ARG A 594 6.15 -14.30 -32.11
N GLY A 595 5.23 -14.29 -33.06
CA GLY A 595 3.95 -15.00 -32.96
C GLY A 595 2.78 -14.12 -33.41
N ASP A 596 1.59 -14.64 -33.21
CA ASP A 596 0.36 -13.92 -33.52
C ASP A 596 0.08 -12.84 -32.46
N LYS A 597 -0.12 -11.58 -32.91
CA LYS A 597 -0.31 -10.42 -32.03
C LYS A 597 -1.55 -10.56 -31.14
N GLU A 598 -2.64 -11.14 -31.67
CA GLU A 598 -3.88 -11.30 -30.93
C GLU A 598 -3.73 -12.37 -29.83
N GLN A 599 -3.04 -13.46 -30.12
CA GLN A 599 -2.73 -14.49 -29.13
C GLN A 599 -1.80 -13.95 -28.03
N ILE A 600 -0.74 -13.22 -28.41
CA ILE A 600 0.17 -12.58 -27.44
C ILE A 600 -0.60 -11.65 -26.51
N PHE A 601 -1.55 -10.86 -27.04
CA PHE A 601 -2.40 -9.98 -26.24
C PHE A 601 -3.27 -10.75 -25.23
N LYS A 602 -3.91 -11.84 -25.65
CA LYS A 602 -4.76 -12.67 -24.77
C LYS A 602 -3.95 -13.25 -23.61
N ASP A 603 -2.72 -13.66 -23.89
CA ASP A 603 -1.83 -14.24 -22.87
C ASP A 603 -1.17 -13.15 -22.00
N ASN A 604 -1.04 -11.93 -22.52
CA ASN A 604 -0.33 -10.82 -21.88
C ASN A 604 -1.10 -9.48 -22.04
N PRO A 605 -2.25 -9.33 -21.38
CA PRO A 605 -3.18 -8.22 -21.62
C PRO A 605 -2.72 -6.86 -21.06
N LEU A 606 -1.69 -6.83 -20.22
CA LEU A 606 -1.13 -5.59 -19.65
C LEU A 606 0.17 -5.16 -20.33
N MET A 607 1.16 -6.04 -20.36
CA MET A 607 2.51 -5.78 -20.84
C MET A 607 3.01 -6.97 -21.64
N ILE A 608 3.67 -6.71 -22.76
CA ILE A 608 4.19 -7.76 -23.65
C ILE A 608 5.58 -8.20 -23.18
N PRO A 609 5.80 -9.49 -22.91
CA PRO A 609 7.12 -10.03 -22.58
C PRO A 609 8.18 -9.65 -23.62
N GLU A 610 9.36 -9.22 -23.17
CA GLU A 610 10.43 -8.71 -24.02
C GLU A 610 10.95 -9.72 -25.07
N ASN A 611 10.80 -11.02 -24.80
CA ASN A 611 11.22 -12.09 -25.70
C ASN A 611 10.22 -12.31 -26.85
N LEU A 612 9.02 -11.73 -26.78
CA LEU A 612 7.97 -11.89 -27.79
C LEU A 612 7.95 -10.77 -28.84
N TRP A 613 8.85 -9.80 -28.76
CA TRP A 613 8.92 -8.72 -29.75
C TRP A 613 10.34 -8.17 -29.92
N TYR A 614 10.56 -7.50 -31.04
CA TYR A 614 11.78 -6.78 -31.35
C TYR A 614 11.45 -5.58 -32.24
N SER A 615 12.37 -4.64 -32.39
CA SER A 615 12.28 -3.60 -33.42
C SER A 615 13.36 -3.78 -34.48
N GLU A 616 13.10 -3.30 -35.69
CA GLU A 616 14.03 -3.29 -36.82
C GLU A 616 14.60 -1.88 -37.06
N ASP A 617 15.72 -1.81 -37.78
CA ASP A 617 16.40 -0.58 -38.20
C ASP A 617 16.77 0.40 -37.06
N PRO A 618 17.70 0.04 -36.14
CA PRO A 618 18.44 -1.22 -36.08
C PRO A 618 17.66 -2.33 -35.37
N TYR A 619 18.12 -3.56 -35.51
CA TYR A 619 17.57 -4.69 -34.76
C TYR A 619 17.78 -4.50 -33.25
N ILE A 620 16.70 -4.50 -32.45
CA ILE A 620 16.72 -4.35 -30.98
C ILE A 620 15.70 -5.31 -30.37
N ASP A 621 16.17 -6.38 -29.74
CA ASP A 621 15.39 -7.32 -28.92
C ASP A 621 15.69 -7.14 -27.42
N GLY A 622 15.09 -7.96 -26.56
CA GLY A 622 15.28 -7.90 -25.11
C GLY A 622 16.75 -7.95 -24.67
N ASP A 623 17.56 -8.81 -25.29
CA ASP A 623 18.97 -8.97 -24.95
C ASP A 623 19.79 -7.72 -25.28
N ILE A 624 19.54 -7.09 -26.42
CA ILE A 624 20.18 -5.81 -26.78
C ILE A 624 19.76 -4.70 -25.82
N ARG A 625 18.47 -4.63 -25.43
CA ARG A 625 18.01 -3.65 -24.43
C ARG A 625 18.74 -3.84 -23.11
N ARG A 626 18.89 -5.08 -22.66
CA ARG A 626 19.60 -5.45 -21.43
C ARG A 626 21.08 -5.08 -21.49
N ALA A 627 21.79 -5.44 -22.56
CA ALA A 627 23.20 -5.08 -22.73
C ALA A 627 23.43 -3.57 -22.73
N ARG A 628 22.53 -2.79 -23.36
CA ARG A 628 22.58 -1.32 -23.34
C ARG A 628 22.33 -0.76 -21.94
N PHE A 629 21.34 -1.30 -21.25
CA PHE A 629 21.06 -0.95 -19.85
C PHE A 629 22.28 -1.20 -18.96
N GLU A 630 22.89 -2.38 -19.04
CA GLU A 630 24.11 -2.73 -18.29
C GLU A 630 25.25 -1.74 -18.57
N ARG A 631 25.44 -1.35 -19.85
CA ARG A 631 26.47 -0.38 -20.23
C ARG A 631 26.24 1.00 -19.61
N ILE A 632 24.98 1.44 -19.55
CA ILE A 632 24.58 2.69 -18.88
C ILE A 632 24.87 2.59 -17.37
N ILE A 633 24.42 1.51 -16.72
CA ILE A 633 24.67 1.27 -15.29
C ILE A 633 26.16 1.25 -14.97
N ALA A 634 26.97 0.55 -15.76
CA ALA A 634 28.42 0.52 -15.57
C ALA A 634 29.04 1.92 -15.69
N GLY A 635 28.59 2.73 -16.66
CA GLY A 635 29.01 4.14 -16.79
C GLY A 635 28.69 4.97 -15.55
N ILE A 636 27.48 4.81 -15.00
CA ILE A 636 27.02 5.49 -13.79
C ILE A 636 27.81 5.05 -12.56
N MET A 637 27.95 3.74 -12.33
CA MET A 637 28.65 3.21 -11.15
C MET A 637 30.11 3.66 -11.10
N ASN A 638 30.79 3.68 -12.25
CA ASN A 638 32.17 4.17 -12.35
C ASN A 638 32.32 5.67 -12.01
N SER A 639 31.22 6.44 -12.04
CA SER A 639 31.22 7.86 -11.68
C SER A 639 30.92 8.15 -10.20
N GLY A 640 30.48 7.14 -9.43
CA GLY A 640 30.05 7.32 -8.04
C GLY A 640 28.65 7.92 -7.84
N MET A 641 27.81 7.98 -8.88
CA MET A 641 26.42 8.45 -8.78
C MET A 641 25.52 7.42 -8.07
N ASN A 642 24.60 7.88 -7.22
CA ASN A 642 23.67 7.03 -6.47
C ASN A 642 22.54 6.48 -7.35
N LEU A 643 22.31 5.16 -7.25
CA LEU A 643 21.15 4.47 -7.80
C LEU A 643 20.09 4.30 -6.70
N SER A 644 18.80 4.42 -7.03
CA SER A 644 17.71 4.13 -6.08
C SER A 644 17.69 2.64 -5.71
N GLU A 645 17.08 2.28 -4.58
CA GLU A 645 16.96 0.89 -4.14
C GLU A 645 16.17 0.06 -5.16
N TRP A 646 15.17 0.68 -5.78
CA TRP A 646 14.40 0.10 -6.86
C TRP A 646 15.27 -0.15 -8.11
N ALA A 647 16.08 0.84 -8.54
CA ALA A 647 16.99 0.68 -9.68
C ALA A 647 18.06 -0.40 -9.40
N ALA A 648 18.50 -0.52 -8.14
CA ALA A 648 19.40 -1.59 -7.70
C ALA A 648 18.73 -2.98 -7.68
N ASN A 649 17.46 -3.07 -7.29
CA ASN A 649 16.75 -4.35 -7.16
C ASN A 649 16.16 -4.88 -8.47
N VAL A 650 15.72 -4.01 -9.40
CA VAL A 650 14.96 -4.44 -10.59
C VAL A 650 15.82 -5.06 -11.68
N ASN A 651 17.14 -4.82 -11.73
CA ASN A 651 17.99 -5.49 -12.72
C ASN A 651 19.49 -5.62 -12.38
N VAL A 652 20.00 -5.11 -11.25
CA VAL A 652 21.45 -5.26 -10.96
C VAL A 652 21.76 -6.67 -10.44
N LYS A 653 20.88 -7.27 -9.61
CA LYS A 653 21.11 -8.57 -8.96
C LYS A 653 20.96 -9.81 -9.86
N SER A 654 20.09 -9.77 -10.86
CA SER A 654 19.89 -10.88 -11.80
C SER A 654 20.85 -10.83 -12.99
N THR A 655 21.39 -9.64 -13.31
CA THR A 655 22.03 -9.37 -14.60
C THR A 655 23.54 -9.25 -14.49
N LEU A 656 24.05 -8.74 -13.37
CA LEU A 656 25.47 -8.64 -13.13
C LEU A 656 25.81 -9.74 -12.12
N HIS A 657 26.69 -10.68 -12.47
CA HIS A 657 27.33 -11.60 -11.51
C HIS A 657 28.25 -10.84 -10.53
N ILE A 658 27.77 -9.74 -9.96
CA ILE A 658 28.45 -8.95 -8.95
C ILE A 658 28.22 -9.67 -7.63
N LYS A 659 29.32 -10.18 -7.06
CA LYS A 659 29.35 -10.69 -5.69
C LYS A 659 28.87 -9.59 -4.73
N ASP A 660 28.20 -9.99 -3.65
CA ASP A 660 27.59 -9.11 -2.63
C ASP A 660 28.52 -8.01 -2.08
N GLU A 661 29.83 -8.11 -2.29
CA GLU A 661 30.88 -7.20 -1.80
C GLU A 661 30.99 -5.86 -2.56
N ALA A 662 30.35 -5.67 -3.73
CA ALA A 662 30.49 -4.43 -4.52
C ALA A 662 29.25 -3.52 -4.55
N LEU A 663 28.17 -3.87 -3.84
CA LEU A 663 27.06 -2.96 -3.59
C LEU A 663 27.35 -2.19 -2.30
N PRO A 664 27.20 -0.84 -2.28
CA PRO A 664 27.33 -0.10 -1.03
C PRO A 664 26.32 -0.63 -0.01
N PRO A 665 26.65 -0.67 1.30
CA PRO A 665 25.83 -1.29 2.33
C PRO A 665 24.41 -0.72 2.32
N ARG A 666 23.43 -1.60 2.58
CA ARG A 666 21.97 -1.30 2.59
C ARG A 666 21.57 -0.13 3.49
N ASP A 667 22.47 0.35 4.34
CA ASP A 667 22.27 1.41 5.33
C ASP A 667 22.34 2.85 4.79
N LEU A 668 22.51 3.05 3.47
CA LEU A 668 22.57 4.39 2.86
C LEU A 668 21.21 5.07 2.68
N TYR A 669 20.09 4.40 2.97
CA TYR A 669 18.74 5.02 3.02
C TYR A 669 18.41 5.65 4.38
N ALA A 670 19.44 5.99 5.14
CA ALA A 670 19.36 6.55 6.47
C ALA A 670 18.97 8.05 6.50
N GLU A 671 17.94 8.49 5.78
CA GLU A 671 17.29 9.78 6.09
C GLU A 671 16.49 9.72 7.42
N HIS A 672 16.44 8.56 8.08
CA HIS A 672 15.84 8.40 9.40
C HIS A 672 16.80 8.60 10.59
N LYS A 673 18.11 8.79 10.38
CA LYS A 673 19.08 8.85 11.50
C LYS A 673 19.01 10.13 12.36
N PHE A 674 18.55 11.25 11.82
CA PHE A 674 18.47 12.52 12.59
C PHE A 674 17.22 12.64 13.47
N VAL A 675 16.17 11.85 13.21
CA VAL A 675 14.93 11.84 14.00
C VAL A 675 15.08 11.00 15.29
N HIS A 676 16.08 10.13 15.38
CA HIS A 676 16.26 9.22 16.51
C HIS A 676 16.89 9.87 17.76
N LEU A 677 17.80 10.85 17.59
CA LEU A 677 18.43 11.51 18.75
C LEU A 677 17.49 12.51 19.44
N GLY A 678 16.67 13.24 18.69
CA GLY A 678 15.69 14.18 19.26
C GLY A 678 14.57 13.48 20.06
N ASN A 679 14.12 12.30 19.58
CA ASN A 679 13.10 11.51 20.27
C ASN A 679 13.63 10.77 21.51
N LEU A 680 14.92 10.41 21.52
CA LEU A 680 15.55 9.81 22.70
C LEU A 680 15.65 10.83 23.84
N GLN A 681 16.00 12.09 23.55
CA GLN A 681 16.02 13.14 24.57
C GLN A 681 14.61 13.40 25.14
N MET A 682 13.59 13.52 24.28
CA MET A 682 12.19 13.68 24.73
C MET A 682 11.65 12.49 25.53
N ALA A 683 12.11 11.26 25.23
CA ALA A 683 11.75 10.07 26.00
C ALA A 683 12.46 10.04 27.36
N LEU A 684 13.75 10.40 27.41
CA LEU A 684 14.54 10.39 28.65
C LEU A 684 14.14 11.50 29.62
N ASP A 685 13.73 12.67 29.12
CA ASP A 685 13.22 13.79 29.94
C ASP A 685 11.90 13.45 30.66
N ARG A 686 11.20 12.38 30.25
CA ARG A 686 9.94 11.92 30.86
C ARG A 686 10.11 10.96 32.04
N TYR A 687 11.30 10.38 32.26
CA TYR A 687 11.46 9.23 33.17
C TYR A 687 12.45 9.43 34.33
N GLU A 688 12.85 10.68 34.67
CA GLU A 688 13.78 11.00 35.79
C GLU A 688 14.97 10.02 35.88
N VAL A 689 15.60 9.76 34.73
CA VAL A 689 16.67 8.77 34.62
C VAL A 689 17.98 9.34 35.20
N ASP A 690 18.70 8.57 36.02
CA ASP A 690 20.00 8.95 36.58
C ASP A 690 21.03 9.30 35.48
N ASP A 691 21.82 10.35 35.72
CA ASP A 691 22.81 10.91 34.78
C ASP A 691 23.85 9.86 34.34
N THR A 692 24.15 8.89 35.20
CA THR A 692 25.07 7.78 34.90
C THR A 692 24.51 6.87 33.80
N LEU A 693 23.23 6.47 33.92
CA LEU A 693 22.55 5.63 32.94
C LEU A 693 22.32 6.37 31.62
N LEU A 694 22.04 7.68 31.70
CA LEU A 694 21.93 8.57 30.54
C LEU A 694 23.25 8.67 29.76
N ARG A 695 24.39 8.70 30.47
CA ARG A 695 25.72 8.69 29.85
C ARG A 695 26.01 7.35 29.16
N ASP A 696 25.71 6.24 29.82
CA ASP A 696 25.95 4.89 29.26
C ASP A 696 25.06 4.60 28.04
N ILE A 697 23.80 5.05 28.05
CA ILE A 697 22.90 4.97 26.89
C ILE A 697 23.46 5.80 25.73
N ARG A 698 23.92 7.03 26.00
CA ARG A 698 24.51 7.91 24.96
C ARG A 698 25.80 7.34 24.38
N GLU A 699 26.68 6.76 25.20
CA GLU A 699 27.92 6.13 24.74
C GLU A 699 27.63 4.86 23.92
N THR A 700 26.62 4.08 24.29
CA THR A 700 26.22 2.86 23.57
C THR A 700 25.61 3.19 22.21
N VAL A 701 24.72 4.18 22.16
CA VAL A 701 24.14 4.71 20.91
C VAL A 701 25.24 5.31 20.02
N ALA A 702 26.16 6.09 20.58
CA ALA A 702 27.28 6.65 19.82
C ALA A 702 28.17 5.54 19.20
N ARG A 703 28.45 4.46 19.93
CA ARG A 703 29.22 3.31 19.40
C ARG A 703 28.49 2.55 18.30
N GLN A 704 27.16 2.42 18.36
CA GLN A 704 26.36 1.74 17.33
C GLN A 704 26.17 2.56 16.04
N TYR A 705 26.13 3.90 16.13
CA TYR A 705 25.78 4.76 14.98
C TYR A 705 26.95 5.54 14.37
N LEU A 706 28.14 5.59 15.00
CA LEU A 706 29.30 6.36 14.53
C LEU A 706 30.56 5.52 14.24
N ALA A 707 30.49 4.19 14.26
CA ALA A 707 31.62 3.38 13.85
C ALA A 707 31.83 3.51 12.32
N PRO A 708 33.02 3.94 11.84
CA PRO A 708 33.30 3.92 10.41
C PRO A 708 33.42 2.46 9.98
N SER A 709 32.68 2.09 8.93
CA SER A 709 32.81 0.79 8.26
C SER A 709 34.24 0.63 7.76
N SER A 710 35.02 -0.19 8.45
CA SER A 710 36.36 -0.64 8.07
C SER A 710 36.30 -1.63 6.91
#